data_AF-A0A7J3LPM7-F1
#
_entry.id   AF-A0A7J3LPM7-F1
#
_cell.length_a   1.000
_cell.length_b   1.000
_cell.length_c   1.000
_cell.angle_alpha   90.00
_cell.angle_beta   90.00
_cell.angle_gamma   90.00
#
_symmetry.space_group_name_H-M   'P 1'
#
loop_
_entity.id
_entity.type
_entity.pdbx_description
1 polymer ?
#
loop_
_entity_poly.entity_id
_entity_poly.type
_entity_poly.pdbx_seq_one_letter_code
_entity_poly.pdbx_strand_id
1 'polypeptide(L)'
;MDDSPGKGLDWIKYHKLLLILLGIYFLAALMPVVKFANPGWDESVYIGMGKYFYSCGEKGLFEEIRPPGLPFVQGIFWWLGFEPVIAAKILSILFALAYLVVIYALAYHVFDRRIAFLSVFLAAITPTLFVGTYSSLTDIPSATLAVFSIYSWLKWKNAWVPGIISGFAFLFRFPAGLIVVPVSLAIAYEYRKDLLRVIGKLFSFGAAFSLTIIPFFIFNYFMYRDVTSRLWHALFRPIILASWHQGNPAEAVQASGIFAPLYVYLFYFIWVILVNPFLLFGFVGLYFLASKRRPKGAVLIVSAFIVIISYHSLITNKQYRFALSFLPFIAIMAGYGMYRFFESIRKRHFAYSIAFSILFIAFSFVVVGELKGAVMKIPNTDDGFHLMIKKVFSGVEGPVYTSHPYPSSQVDNLFIPLYYSSSDLVRNWEASESTTLVFSPDAFWCDSGNNACSLANERVLEYLMRNYNLLFHGSHDDDTLFIFSKDFNLESINLEERSLAKAVMLEMNPLGRVQVIIREDDAAAVYREDGKNGIWEFDMFTGLNDYLNSQKIPVMWAVIPNDLVQMNEANLSFLKSYFRSLGTVYIGQHGFDHKDAGKSSEFFGKPYKEQYDAVLKGRLILESVFQERPRVFVPPFDKADSTTSRVLQEQGFMIYSSNPWETIDTLGLSRYDTTIDIVDSWTHPRVKSLEQLKKEFGYLQTYRDFIVITIHHYTLRDGGLDITKQFIDDISGRGVSFTTFLEADRWYDYRSKADFRIENKTIFLDAPMDLRSDNLTLSFSVGGNFNYRGNLTRFTIRNAYHHDIQVCIENEKRRECRNLMPKETELVEFS
;
A
#
# COMPACT_ATOMS: atom_id res chain seq x y z
N MET A 1 -5.41 -8.67 -57.00
CA MET A 1 -6.58 -8.17 -56.26
C MET A 1 -6.49 -6.67 -56.30
N ASP A 2 -6.98 -6.08 -57.38
CA ASP A 2 -7.00 -4.62 -57.61
C ASP A 2 -8.44 -4.10 -57.57
N ASP A 3 -9.29 -4.77 -56.78
CA ASP A 3 -10.65 -4.30 -56.45
C ASP A 3 -10.56 -3.23 -55.36
N SER A 4 -9.88 -2.12 -55.66
CA SER A 4 -10.02 -0.92 -54.84
C SER A 4 -11.46 -0.42 -55.03
N PRO A 5 -12.31 -0.39 -53.98
CA PRO A 5 -13.67 0.10 -54.13
C PRO A 5 -13.64 1.56 -54.62
N GLY A 6 -14.56 1.89 -55.53
CA GLY A 6 -14.74 3.24 -56.06
C GLY A 6 -14.84 4.31 -54.97
N LYS A 7 -14.50 5.55 -55.30
CA LYS A 7 -14.36 6.66 -54.35
C LYS A 7 -15.61 6.84 -53.47
N GLY A 8 -15.40 6.94 -52.15
CA GLY A 8 -16.35 7.44 -51.14
C GLY A 8 -17.52 6.52 -50.79
N LEU A 9 -18.58 6.54 -51.61
CA LEU A 9 -19.85 5.87 -51.30
C LEU A 9 -19.76 4.34 -51.37
N ASP A 10 -18.93 3.81 -52.27
CA ASP A 10 -18.75 2.36 -52.38
C ASP A 10 -17.99 1.81 -51.18
N TRP A 11 -17.07 2.57 -50.58
CA TRP A 11 -16.38 2.17 -49.35
C TRP A 11 -17.35 2.01 -48.17
N ILE A 12 -18.27 2.96 -47.97
CA ILE A 12 -19.27 2.88 -46.88
C ILE A 12 -20.18 1.67 -47.09
N LYS A 13 -20.70 1.46 -48.30
CA LYS A 13 -21.51 0.27 -48.62
C LYS A 13 -20.70 -1.02 -48.40
N TYR A 14 -19.42 -1.00 -48.78
CA TYR A 14 -18.51 -2.12 -48.64
C TYR A 14 -18.05 -2.35 -47.20
N HIS A 15 -18.17 -1.39 -46.27
CA HIS A 15 -17.78 -1.59 -44.88
C HIS A 15 -18.93 -1.37 -43.88
N LYS A 16 -20.19 -1.38 -44.37
CA LYS A 16 -21.40 -1.15 -43.57
C LYS A 16 -21.46 -1.94 -42.27
N LEU A 17 -21.11 -3.24 -42.29
CA LEU A 17 -21.14 -4.08 -41.08
C LEU A 17 -20.13 -3.64 -40.02
N LEU A 18 -18.93 -3.21 -40.43
CA LEU A 18 -17.93 -2.67 -39.52
C LEU A 18 -18.45 -1.37 -38.89
N LEU A 19 -19.01 -0.46 -39.69
CA LEU A 19 -19.55 0.81 -39.20
C LEU A 19 -20.70 0.61 -38.22
N ILE A 20 -21.59 -0.36 -38.47
CA ILE A 20 -22.67 -0.73 -37.53
C ILE A 20 -22.08 -1.25 -36.22
N LEU A 21 -21.10 -2.16 -36.28
CA LEU A 21 -20.44 -2.69 -35.09
C LEU A 21 -19.76 -1.58 -34.26
N LEU A 22 -19.02 -0.69 -34.91
CA LEU A 22 -18.36 0.45 -34.25
C LEU A 22 -19.38 1.41 -33.65
N GLY A 23 -20.51 1.66 -34.33
CA GLY A 23 -21.60 2.49 -33.81
C GLY A 23 -22.25 1.88 -32.56
N ILE A 24 -22.55 0.58 -32.58
CA ILE A 24 -23.08 -0.14 -31.41
C ILE A 24 -22.09 -0.08 -30.26
N TYR A 25 -20.80 -0.35 -30.52
CA TYR A 25 -19.75 -0.31 -29.52
C TYR A 25 -19.62 1.08 -28.90
N PHE A 26 -19.60 2.14 -29.73
CA PHE A 26 -19.54 3.53 -29.27
C PHE A 26 -20.72 3.89 -28.37
N LEU A 27 -21.94 3.56 -28.79
CA LEU A 27 -23.15 3.85 -27.99
C LEU A 27 -23.14 3.09 -26.65
N ALA A 28 -22.69 1.83 -26.64
CA ALA A 28 -22.55 1.06 -25.41
C ALA A 28 -21.45 1.64 -24.50
N ALA A 29 -20.32 2.06 -25.06
CA ALA A 29 -19.21 2.64 -24.32
C ALA A 29 -19.53 4.04 -23.77
N LEU A 30 -20.43 4.78 -24.42
CA LEU A 30 -20.86 6.11 -23.98
C LEU A 30 -21.72 6.05 -22.70
N MET A 31 -22.40 4.93 -22.43
CA MET A 31 -23.33 4.84 -21.30
C MET A 31 -22.69 5.16 -19.93
N PRO A 32 -21.48 4.66 -19.58
CA PRO A 32 -20.89 5.02 -18.28
C PRO A 32 -20.29 6.42 -18.20
N VAL A 33 -19.95 7.03 -19.34
CA VAL A 33 -19.52 8.44 -19.36
C VAL A 33 -20.66 9.34 -18.89
N VAL A 34 -21.90 9.01 -19.29
CA VAL A 34 -23.10 9.74 -18.86
C VAL A 34 -23.36 9.57 -17.35
N LYS A 35 -22.92 8.46 -16.75
CA LYS A 35 -23.09 8.17 -15.32
C LYS A 35 -21.99 8.78 -14.43
N PHE A 36 -21.11 9.63 -14.96
CA PHE A 36 -20.03 10.29 -14.20
C PHE A 36 -19.20 9.33 -13.34
N ALA A 37 -18.85 8.16 -13.88
CA ALA A 37 -18.00 7.23 -13.15
C ALA A 37 -16.69 7.91 -12.72
N ASN A 38 -16.48 8.00 -11.40
CA ASN A 38 -15.30 8.57 -10.80
C ASN A 38 -14.03 7.89 -11.35
N PRO A 39 -12.93 8.64 -11.55
CA PRO A 39 -11.67 8.03 -11.97
C PRO A 39 -11.11 7.16 -10.84
N GLY A 40 -10.68 5.94 -11.17
CA GLY A 40 -9.91 5.12 -10.23
C GLY A 40 -8.51 5.67 -9.97
N TRP A 41 -7.71 4.95 -9.18
CA TRP A 41 -6.35 5.34 -8.81
C TRP A 41 -5.47 5.73 -10.00
N ASP A 42 -5.22 4.79 -10.92
CA ASP A 42 -4.32 5.01 -12.06
C ASP A 42 -4.81 6.12 -12.99
N GLU A 43 -6.13 6.21 -13.20
CA GLU A 43 -6.73 7.27 -14.03
C GLU A 43 -6.45 8.64 -13.43
N SER A 44 -6.60 8.75 -12.11
CA SER A 44 -6.34 9.98 -11.37
C SER A 44 -4.87 10.39 -11.46
N VAL A 45 -3.94 9.43 -11.40
CA VAL A 45 -2.51 9.69 -11.63
C VAL A 45 -2.27 10.22 -13.05
N TYR A 46 -2.81 9.57 -14.09
CA TYR A 46 -2.57 10.03 -15.47
C TYR A 46 -3.14 11.42 -15.75
N ILE A 47 -4.35 11.71 -15.23
CA ILE A 47 -4.97 13.03 -15.33
C ILE A 47 -4.13 14.06 -14.57
N GLY A 48 -3.74 13.75 -13.33
CA GLY A 48 -2.89 14.59 -12.49
C GLY A 48 -1.54 14.90 -13.15
N MET A 49 -0.90 13.91 -13.76
CA MET A 49 0.34 14.10 -14.54
C MET A 49 0.13 14.98 -15.76
N GLY A 50 -1.03 14.87 -16.41
CA GLY A 50 -1.41 15.76 -17.51
C GLY A 50 -1.46 17.21 -17.05
N LYS A 51 -2.13 17.49 -15.93
CA LYS A 51 -2.15 18.83 -15.32
C LYS A 51 -0.74 19.30 -14.94
N TYR A 52 0.09 18.42 -14.38
CA TYR A 52 1.47 18.72 -14.01
C TYR A 52 2.32 19.18 -15.18
N PHE A 53 2.27 18.46 -16.31
CA PHE A 53 3.03 18.85 -17.49
C PHE A 53 2.59 20.19 -18.09
N TYR A 54 1.29 20.45 -18.18
CA TYR A 54 0.77 21.66 -18.82
C TYR A 54 0.74 22.89 -17.90
N SER A 55 0.86 22.69 -16.59
CA SER A 55 1.06 23.76 -15.60
C SER A 55 2.52 23.99 -15.24
N CYS A 56 3.46 23.30 -15.92
CA CYS A 56 4.88 23.35 -15.60
C CYS A 56 5.21 23.02 -14.12
N GLY A 57 4.43 22.13 -13.52
CA GLY A 57 4.60 21.66 -12.15
C GLY A 57 3.84 22.45 -11.08
N GLU A 58 3.02 23.44 -11.46
CA GLU A 58 2.23 24.22 -10.50
C GLU A 58 0.94 23.52 -10.04
N LYS A 59 0.40 22.58 -10.82
CA LYS A 59 -0.87 21.89 -10.56
C LYS A 59 -0.77 20.40 -10.88
N GLY A 60 -1.67 19.59 -10.33
CA GLY A 60 -1.74 18.17 -10.64
C GLY A 60 -0.81 17.32 -9.78
N LEU A 61 -0.33 16.20 -10.31
CA LEU A 61 0.43 15.20 -9.56
C LEU A 61 1.49 14.59 -10.47
N PHE A 62 2.70 14.37 -9.99
CA PHE A 62 3.74 13.71 -10.77
C PHE A 62 4.17 12.38 -10.14
N GLU A 63 4.13 11.29 -10.91
CA GLU A 63 4.57 9.96 -10.50
C GLU A 63 5.68 9.45 -11.42
N GLU A 64 6.87 9.24 -10.85
CA GLU A 64 8.09 8.96 -11.62
C GLU A 64 8.08 7.62 -12.37
N ILE A 65 7.26 6.65 -11.95
CA ILE A 65 7.24 5.30 -12.54
C ILE A 65 6.43 5.22 -13.84
N ARG A 66 5.73 6.30 -14.21
CA ARG A 66 4.73 6.27 -15.29
C ARG A 66 5.29 6.83 -16.62
N PRO A 67 4.89 6.25 -17.75
CA PRO A 67 5.24 6.74 -19.07
C PRO A 67 4.39 7.99 -19.40
N PRO A 68 4.94 8.99 -20.12
CA PRO A 68 4.31 10.31 -20.17
C PRO A 68 3.26 10.47 -21.28
N GLY A 69 3.15 9.52 -22.21
CA GLY A 69 2.36 9.64 -23.44
C GLY A 69 0.87 9.89 -23.21
N LEU A 70 0.23 9.10 -22.35
CA LEU A 70 -1.20 9.31 -22.02
C LEU A 70 -1.42 10.62 -21.24
N PRO A 71 -0.67 10.93 -20.17
CA PRO A 71 -0.71 12.23 -19.52
C PRO A 71 -0.57 13.41 -20.47
N PHE A 72 0.37 13.36 -21.42
CA PHE A 72 0.57 14.44 -22.38
C PHE A 72 -0.66 14.69 -23.25
N VAL A 73 -1.37 13.64 -23.68
CA VAL A 73 -2.58 13.81 -24.49
C VAL A 73 -3.77 14.27 -23.64
N GLN A 74 -3.94 13.73 -22.43
CA GLN A 74 -5.02 14.16 -21.52
C GLN A 74 -4.83 15.63 -21.08
N GLY A 75 -3.59 16.04 -20.81
CA GLY A 75 -3.25 17.41 -20.40
C GLY A 75 -3.61 18.46 -21.45
N ILE A 76 -3.59 18.13 -22.76
CA ILE A 76 -4.09 19.04 -23.82
C ILE A 76 -5.53 19.44 -23.55
N PHE A 77 -6.39 18.50 -23.19
CA PHE A 77 -7.82 18.78 -22.99
C PHE A 77 -8.06 19.62 -21.74
N TRP A 78 -7.35 19.34 -20.64
CA TRP A 78 -7.40 20.20 -19.45
C TRP A 78 -6.91 21.62 -19.76
N TRP A 79 -5.80 21.75 -20.50
CA TRP A 79 -5.27 23.05 -20.92
C TRP A 79 -6.24 23.84 -21.82
N LEU A 80 -7.01 23.13 -22.66
CA LEU A 80 -8.10 23.70 -23.46
C LEU A 80 -9.36 24.04 -22.65
N GLY A 81 -9.38 23.78 -21.33
CA GLY A 81 -10.50 24.09 -20.44
C GLY A 81 -11.61 23.04 -20.39
N PHE A 82 -11.38 21.84 -20.92
CA PHE A 82 -12.35 20.74 -20.77
C PHE A 82 -12.28 20.15 -19.36
N GLU A 83 -13.42 19.61 -18.90
CA GLU A 83 -13.48 18.83 -17.66
C GLU A 83 -12.57 17.58 -17.83
N PRO A 84 -11.52 17.42 -17.00
CA PRO A 84 -10.46 16.44 -17.27
C PRO A 84 -10.92 14.98 -17.24
N VAL A 85 -11.83 14.63 -16.34
CA VAL A 85 -12.34 13.27 -16.20
C VAL A 85 -13.18 12.92 -17.42
N ILE A 86 -14.13 13.78 -17.80
CA ILE A 86 -14.98 13.57 -18.97
C ILE A 86 -14.11 13.45 -20.24
N ALA A 87 -13.14 14.36 -20.41
CA ALA A 87 -12.24 14.35 -21.55
C ALA A 87 -11.40 13.06 -21.59
N ALA A 88 -10.88 12.59 -20.46
CA ALA A 88 -10.12 11.35 -20.36
C ALA A 88 -10.96 10.12 -20.74
N LYS A 89 -12.24 10.06 -20.32
CA LYS A 89 -13.14 8.96 -20.67
C LYS A 89 -13.50 8.97 -22.17
N ILE A 90 -13.81 10.14 -22.74
CA ILE A 90 -14.05 10.28 -24.19
C ILE A 90 -12.81 9.85 -24.98
N LEU A 91 -11.63 10.27 -24.54
CA LEU A 91 -10.36 9.89 -25.16
C LEU A 91 -10.16 8.36 -25.14
N SER A 92 -10.50 7.69 -24.02
CA SER A 92 -10.42 6.22 -23.92
C SER A 92 -11.33 5.54 -24.95
N ILE A 93 -12.57 6.03 -25.12
CA ILE A 93 -13.52 5.54 -26.14
C ILE A 93 -12.94 5.72 -27.55
N LEU A 94 -12.37 6.88 -27.85
CA LEU A 94 -11.77 7.15 -29.15
C LEU A 94 -10.59 6.20 -29.43
N PHE A 95 -9.74 5.94 -28.44
CA PHE A 95 -8.67 4.95 -28.57
C PHE A 95 -9.22 3.53 -28.74
N ALA A 96 -10.29 3.14 -28.05
CA ALA A 96 -10.92 1.82 -28.22
C ALA A 96 -11.53 1.65 -29.63
N LEU A 97 -12.12 2.70 -30.20
CA LEU A 97 -12.57 2.68 -31.59
C LEU A 97 -11.39 2.58 -32.57
N ALA A 98 -10.33 3.37 -32.35
CA ALA A 98 -9.12 3.30 -33.15
C ALA A 98 -8.46 1.91 -33.08
N TYR A 99 -8.44 1.30 -31.90
CA TYR A 99 -7.99 -0.06 -31.65
C TYR A 99 -8.72 -1.08 -32.54
N LEU A 100 -10.06 -1.05 -32.54
CA LEU A 100 -10.90 -1.91 -33.38
C LEU A 100 -10.68 -1.67 -34.88
N VAL A 101 -10.55 -0.40 -35.30
CA VAL A 101 -10.28 -0.04 -36.70
C VAL A 101 -8.90 -0.55 -37.15
N VAL A 102 -7.88 -0.45 -36.31
CA VAL A 102 -6.53 -0.92 -36.64
C VAL A 102 -6.47 -2.45 -36.66
N ILE A 103 -7.21 -3.15 -35.79
CA ILE A 103 -7.39 -4.61 -35.89
C ILE A 103 -8.02 -4.99 -37.23
N TYR A 104 -9.10 -4.29 -37.64
CA TYR A 104 -9.74 -4.51 -38.94
C TYR A 104 -8.74 -4.35 -40.08
N ALA A 105 -8.01 -3.22 -40.08
CA ALA A 105 -7.08 -2.86 -41.13
C ALA A 105 -5.94 -3.88 -41.27
N LEU A 106 -5.38 -4.33 -40.13
CA LEU A 106 -4.34 -5.36 -40.10
C LEU A 106 -4.87 -6.70 -40.64
N ALA A 107 -6.01 -7.16 -40.15
CA ALA A 107 -6.60 -8.42 -40.56
C ALA A 107 -7.01 -8.42 -42.03
N TYR A 108 -7.58 -7.31 -42.51
CA TYR A 108 -7.99 -7.14 -43.90
C TYR A 108 -6.79 -7.20 -44.86
N HIS A 109 -5.66 -6.60 -44.45
CA HIS A 109 -4.44 -6.58 -45.26
C HIS A 109 -3.73 -7.93 -45.31
N VAL A 110 -3.76 -8.71 -44.23
CA VAL A 110 -3.12 -10.03 -44.17
C VAL A 110 -4.00 -11.14 -44.76
N PHE A 111 -5.32 -11.03 -44.59
CA PHE A 111 -6.29 -12.05 -44.98
C PHE A 111 -7.31 -11.48 -45.96
N ASP A 112 -8.55 -11.30 -45.51
CA ASP A 112 -9.65 -10.76 -46.28
C ASP A 112 -10.65 -10.03 -45.37
N ARG A 113 -11.69 -9.47 -45.97
CA ARG A 113 -12.74 -8.72 -45.28
C ARG A 113 -13.55 -9.54 -44.28
N ARG A 114 -13.80 -10.82 -44.56
CA ARG A 114 -14.63 -11.67 -43.69
C ARG A 114 -13.88 -11.96 -42.41
N ILE A 115 -12.61 -12.34 -42.55
CA ILE A 115 -11.72 -12.59 -41.42
C ILE A 115 -11.54 -11.30 -40.62
N ALA A 116 -11.31 -10.16 -41.29
CA ALA A 116 -11.18 -8.87 -40.62
C ALA A 116 -12.39 -8.48 -39.78
N PHE A 117 -13.59 -8.65 -40.33
CA PHE A 117 -14.82 -8.39 -39.59
C PHE A 117 -14.96 -9.33 -38.38
N LEU A 118 -14.71 -10.64 -38.56
CA LEU A 118 -14.74 -11.61 -37.46
C LEU A 118 -13.74 -11.24 -36.36
N SER A 119 -12.52 -10.84 -36.70
CA SER A 119 -11.50 -10.45 -35.73
C SER A 119 -11.91 -9.24 -34.90
N VAL A 120 -12.47 -8.21 -35.53
CA VAL A 120 -12.97 -7.03 -34.80
C VAL A 120 -14.19 -7.36 -33.97
N PHE A 121 -15.11 -8.17 -34.49
CA PHE A 121 -16.26 -8.64 -33.74
C PHE A 121 -15.84 -9.37 -32.47
N LEU A 122 -14.91 -10.32 -32.57
CA LEU A 122 -14.37 -11.05 -31.42
C LEU A 122 -13.67 -10.13 -30.41
N ALA A 123 -12.89 -9.15 -30.87
CA ALA A 123 -12.27 -8.17 -29.99
C ALA A 123 -13.31 -7.28 -29.29
N ALA A 124 -14.29 -6.76 -30.03
CA ALA A 124 -15.31 -5.85 -29.53
C ALA A 124 -16.23 -6.49 -28.47
N ILE A 125 -16.55 -7.77 -28.61
CA ILE A 125 -17.36 -8.51 -27.63
C ILE A 125 -16.56 -9.03 -26.43
N THR A 126 -15.23 -8.85 -26.40
CA THR A 126 -14.40 -9.31 -25.28
C THR A 126 -14.59 -8.36 -24.10
N PRO A 127 -15.13 -8.83 -22.95
CA PRO A 127 -15.43 -7.96 -21.80
C PRO A 127 -14.25 -7.12 -21.33
N THR A 128 -13.02 -7.66 -21.35
CA THR A 128 -11.80 -6.94 -20.97
C THR A 128 -11.61 -5.63 -21.75
N LEU A 129 -11.90 -5.61 -23.05
CA LEU A 129 -11.78 -4.40 -23.87
C LEU A 129 -12.84 -3.38 -23.49
N PHE A 130 -14.07 -3.86 -23.26
CA PHE A 130 -15.19 -3.00 -22.91
C PHE A 130 -15.00 -2.35 -21.52
N VAL A 131 -14.63 -3.14 -20.50
CA VAL A 131 -14.28 -2.63 -19.17
C VAL A 131 -13.08 -1.68 -19.25
N GLY A 132 -12.05 -2.04 -20.01
CA GLY A 132 -10.88 -1.17 -20.21
C GLY A 132 -11.21 0.17 -20.88
N THR A 133 -12.32 0.26 -21.62
CA THR A 133 -12.76 1.51 -22.27
C THR A 133 -13.37 2.49 -21.26
N TYR A 134 -13.86 1.99 -20.13
CA TYR A 134 -14.40 2.82 -19.06
C TYR A 134 -13.32 3.49 -18.23
N SER A 135 -12.08 3.02 -18.31
CA SER A 135 -10.97 3.63 -17.61
C SER A 135 -9.99 4.24 -18.61
N SER A 136 -9.58 5.48 -18.40
CA SER A 136 -8.57 6.17 -19.20
C SER A 136 -7.18 5.70 -18.79
N LEU A 137 -6.82 4.50 -19.26
CA LEU A 137 -5.58 3.81 -18.95
C LEU A 137 -4.70 3.65 -20.19
N THR A 138 -3.44 3.27 -19.97
CA THR A 138 -2.42 3.19 -21.02
C THR A 138 -2.52 1.95 -21.91
N ASP A 139 -3.23 0.90 -21.47
CA ASP A 139 -3.33 -0.39 -22.17
C ASP A 139 -3.90 -0.23 -23.60
N ILE A 140 -5.09 0.36 -23.76
CA ILE A 140 -5.76 0.48 -25.06
C ILE A 140 -4.99 1.40 -26.03
N PRO A 141 -4.56 2.62 -25.64
CA PRO A 141 -3.82 3.50 -26.54
C PRO A 141 -2.48 2.88 -26.98
N SER A 142 -1.72 2.30 -26.04
CA SER A 142 -0.42 1.70 -26.36
C SER A 142 -0.56 0.46 -27.26
N ALA A 143 -1.56 -0.39 -27.01
CA ALA A 143 -1.85 -1.54 -27.85
C ALA A 143 -2.34 -1.11 -29.24
N THR A 144 -3.15 -0.04 -29.35
CA THR A 144 -3.57 0.54 -30.64
C THR A 144 -2.37 0.93 -31.49
N LEU A 145 -1.43 1.67 -30.89
CA LEU A 145 -0.21 2.09 -31.55
C LEU A 145 0.70 0.90 -31.90
N ALA A 146 0.83 -0.09 -31.03
CA ALA A 146 1.61 -1.30 -31.32
C ALA A 146 1.06 -2.09 -32.52
N VAL A 147 -0.26 -2.30 -32.60
CA VAL A 147 -0.87 -2.94 -33.77
C VAL A 147 -0.74 -2.05 -35.01
N PHE A 148 -0.85 -0.72 -34.84
CA PHE A 148 -0.71 0.21 -35.96
C PHE A 148 0.71 0.21 -36.53
N SER A 149 1.73 0.03 -35.69
CA SER A 149 3.12 -0.17 -36.12
C SER A 149 3.28 -1.42 -37.01
N ILE A 150 2.68 -2.55 -36.60
CA ILE A 150 2.68 -3.77 -37.42
C ILE A 150 1.97 -3.55 -38.76
N TYR A 151 0.78 -2.94 -38.73
CA TYR A 151 0.01 -2.64 -39.94
C TYR A 151 0.78 -1.74 -40.91
N SER A 152 1.39 -0.67 -40.40
CA SER A 152 2.14 0.30 -41.19
C SER A 152 3.39 -0.30 -41.83
N TRP A 153 4.10 -1.21 -41.14
CA TRP A 153 5.16 -2.00 -41.76
C TRP A 153 4.63 -2.84 -42.93
N LEU A 154 3.55 -3.59 -42.73
CA LEU A 154 3.00 -4.47 -43.75
C LEU A 154 2.44 -3.73 -44.97
N LYS A 155 1.88 -2.54 -44.76
CA LYS A 155 1.27 -1.72 -45.82
C LYS A 155 2.31 -0.90 -46.60
N TRP A 156 3.20 -0.21 -45.91
CA TRP A 156 4.04 0.81 -46.53
C TRP A 156 5.49 0.39 -46.74
N LYS A 157 5.99 -0.66 -46.06
CA LYS A 157 7.38 -1.15 -46.17
C LYS A 157 8.46 -0.07 -45.94
N ASN A 158 8.05 1.02 -45.29
CA ASN A 158 8.94 2.08 -44.82
C ASN A 158 9.25 1.79 -43.35
N ALA A 159 10.52 1.78 -42.98
CA ALA A 159 10.97 1.47 -41.64
C ALA A 159 10.77 2.66 -40.67
N TRP A 160 10.70 3.90 -41.18
CA TRP A 160 10.54 5.10 -40.35
C TRP A 160 9.19 5.17 -39.64
N VAL A 161 8.10 4.98 -40.38
CA VAL A 161 6.73 5.09 -39.85
C VAL A 161 6.45 4.13 -38.69
N PRO A 162 6.67 2.80 -38.82
CA PRO A 162 6.49 1.89 -37.70
C PRO A 162 7.48 2.16 -36.56
N GLY A 163 8.68 2.70 -36.84
CA GLY A 163 9.64 3.11 -35.80
C GLY A 163 9.07 4.22 -34.91
N ILE A 164 8.58 5.30 -35.52
CA ILE A 164 7.93 6.42 -34.81
C ILE A 164 6.71 5.93 -34.01
N ILE A 165 5.82 5.15 -34.64
CA ILE A 165 4.61 4.64 -33.98
C ILE A 165 4.97 3.72 -32.80
N SER A 166 6.01 2.88 -32.94
CA SER A 166 6.50 2.03 -31.84
C SER A 166 7.07 2.87 -30.70
N GLY A 167 7.74 3.98 -31.01
CA GLY A 167 8.24 4.92 -30.01
C GLY A 167 7.11 5.57 -29.21
N PHE A 168 6.04 6.00 -29.88
CA PHE A 168 4.84 6.48 -29.19
C PHE A 168 4.17 5.39 -28.38
N ALA A 169 4.05 4.15 -28.89
CA ALA A 169 3.48 3.04 -28.13
C ALA A 169 4.25 2.83 -26.80
N PHE A 170 5.58 2.86 -26.86
CA PHE A 170 6.44 2.80 -25.68
C PHE A 170 6.21 3.96 -24.70
N LEU A 171 6.07 5.20 -25.20
CA LEU A 171 5.79 6.37 -24.36
C LEU A 171 4.39 6.36 -23.75
N PHE A 172 3.43 5.60 -24.29
CA PHE A 172 2.17 5.34 -23.59
C PHE A 172 2.31 4.22 -22.56
N ARG A 173 3.13 3.20 -22.84
CA ARG A 173 3.34 2.05 -21.96
C ARG A 173 4.66 1.36 -22.26
N PHE A 174 5.59 1.31 -21.30
CA PHE A 174 6.93 0.74 -21.55
C PHE A 174 6.91 -0.69 -22.13
N PRO A 175 6.09 -1.64 -21.61
CA PRO A 175 5.94 -2.96 -22.23
C PRO A 175 5.51 -2.97 -23.71
N ALA A 176 4.82 -1.94 -24.21
CA ALA A 176 4.44 -1.87 -25.62
C ALA A 176 5.67 -1.70 -26.54
N GLY A 177 6.83 -1.29 -26.00
CA GLY A 177 8.11 -1.31 -26.70
C GLY A 177 8.55 -2.71 -27.17
N LEU A 178 8.00 -3.78 -26.61
CA LEU A 178 8.24 -5.16 -27.08
C LEU A 178 7.86 -5.38 -28.54
N ILE A 179 7.01 -4.51 -29.13
CA ILE A 179 6.65 -4.53 -30.55
C ILE A 179 7.84 -4.33 -31.50
N VAL A 180 8.93 -3.75 -31.01
CA VAL A 180 10.20 -3.58 -31.77
C VAL A 180 10.74 -4.94 -32.22
N VAL A 181 10.60 -5.98 -31.39
CA VAL A 181 11.10 -7.34 -31.68
C VAL A 181 10.39 -7.97 -32.89
N PRO A 182 9.05 -8.16 -32.89
CA PRO A 182 8.36 -8.77 -34.02
C PRO A 182 8.52 -7.96 -35.32
N VAL A 183 8.49 -6.62 -35.27
CA VAL A 183 8.71 -5.78 -36.46
C VAL A 183 10.14 -5.96 -37.02
N SER A 184 11.16 -5.96 -36.15
CA SER A 184 12.54 -6.21 -36.56
C SER A 184 12.73 -7.60 -37.19
N LEU A 185 12.09 -8.63 -36.61
CA LEU A 185 12.09 -9.98 -37.19
C LEU A 185 11.42 -10.01 -38.57
N ALA A 186 10.35 -9.24 -38.78
CA ALA A 186 9.73 -9.12 -40.09
C ALA A 186 10.61 -8.41 -41.12
N ILE A 187 11.30 -7.33 -40.72
CA ILE A 187 12.30 -6.64 -41.57
C ILE A 187 13.40 -7.63 -41.98
N ALA A 188 13.99 -8.32 -41.00
CA ALA A 188 15.06 -9.28 -41.24
C ALA A 188 14.59 -10.44 -42.13
N TYR A 189 13.40 -10.99 -41.89
CA TYR A 189 12.84 -12.07 -42.69
C TYR A 189 12.57 -11.67 -44.14
N GLU A 190 12.01 -10.47 -44.36
CA GLU A 190 11.63 -9.98 -45.69
C GLU A 190 12.85 -9.72 -46.57
N TYR A 191 13.92 -9.18 -45.98
CA TYR A 191 15.16 -8.86 -46.70
C TYR A 191 16.30 -9.85 -46.44
N ARG A 192 16.02 -11.05 -45.92
CA ARG A 192 17.04 -12.08 -45.55
C ARG A 192 18.05 -12.48 -46.63
N LYS A 193 17.79 -12.13 -47.89
CA LYS A 193 18.70 -12.38 -49.03
C LYS A 193 19.71 -11.23 -49.27
N ASP A 194 19.54 -10.10 -48.60
CA ASP A 194 20.33 -8.87 -48.76
C ASP A 194 20.65 -8.28 -47.38
N LEU A 195 21.78 -8.70 -46.80
CA LEU A 195 22.18 -8.33 -45.43
C LEU A 195 22.35 -6.82 -45.25
N LEU A 196 22.92 -6.12 -46.24
CA LEU A 196 23.10 -4.66 -46.17
C LEU A 196 21.76 -3.95 -46.12
N ARG A 197 20.77 -4.42 -46.88
CA ARG A 197 19.41 -3.88 -46.84
C ARG A 197 18.70 -4.19 -45.52
N VAL A 198 18.92 -5.37 -44.92
CA VAL A 198 18.43 -5.68 -43.56
C VAL A 198 19.00 -4.68 -42.56
N ILE A 199 20.32 -4.51 -42.52
CA ILE A 199 21.00 -3.59 -41.60
C ILE A 199 20.49 -2.16 -41.80
N GLY A 200 20.43 -1.67 -43.03
CA GLY A 200 19.95 -0.33 -43.33
C GLY A 200 18.49 -0.09 -42.89
N LYS A 201 17.60 -1.08 -43.09
CA LYS A 201 16.20 -0.99 -42.66
C LYS A 201 16.05 -1.09 -41.15
N LEU A 202 16.82 -1.95 -40.48
CA LEU A 202 16.82 -2.05 -39.01
C LEU A 202 17.39 -0.78 -38.37
N PHE A 203 18.46 -0.21 -38.93
CA PHE A 203 19.00 1.08 -38.48
C PHE A 203 17.98 2.20 -38.66
N SER A 204 17.33 2.27 -39.83
CA SER A 204 16.28 3.26 -40.09
C SER A 204 15.08 3.12 -39.13
N PHE A 205 14.64 1.89 -38.84
CA PHE A 205 13.60 1.61 -37.85
C PHE A 205 14.03 2.04 -36.45
N GLY A 206 15.22 1.63 -36.01
CA GLY A 206 15.78 1.96 -34.70
C GLY A 206 16.03 3.45 -34.50
N ALA A 207 16.50 4.15 -35.53
CA ALA A 207 16.70 5.61 -35.49
C ALA A 207 15.37 6.34 -35.34
N ALA A 208 14.34 5.92 -36.07
CA ALA A 208 12.99 6.50 -35.98
C ALA A 208 12.33 6.25 -34.61
N PHE A 209 12.50 5.04 -34.06
CA PHE A 209 12.09 4.72 -32.69
C PHE A 209 12.83 5.58 -31.66
N SER A 210 14.16 5.67 -31.78
CA SER A 210 15.01 6.45 -30.87
C SER A 210 14.67 7.93 -30.90
N LEU A 211 14.44 8.51 -32.09
CA LEU A 211 14.05 9.91 -32.25
C LEU A 211 12.81 10.28 -31.42
N THR A 212 11.87 9.34 -31.29
CA THR A 212 10.62 9.55 -30.57
C THR A 212 10.83 9.51 -29.04
N ILE A 213 11.72 8.65 -28.55
CA ILE A 213 11.92 8.43 -27.10
C ILE A 213 13.08 9.24 -26.50
N ILE A 214 14.00 9.75 -27.31
CA ILE A 214 15.14 10.56 -26.86
C ILE A 214 14.69 11.76 -26.01
N PRO A 215 13.66 12.55 -26.39
CA PRO A 215 13.20 13.68 -25.57
C PRO A 215 12.80 13.27 -24.15
N PHE A 216 12.16 12.11 -23.99
CA PHE A 216 11.80 11.56 -22.68
C PHE A 216 13.03 11.22 -21.83
N PHE A 217 14.06 10.60 -22.43
CA PHE A 217 15.30 10.31 -21.70
C PHE A 217 16.07 11.57 -21.32
N ILE A 218 16.12 12.57 -22.21
CA ILE A 218 16.72 13.88 -21.90
C ILE A 218 15.99 14.53 -20.73
N PHE A 219 14.65 14.55 -20.76
CA PHE A 219 13.83 15.05 -19.66
C PHE A 219 14.15 14.34 -18.34
N ASN A 220 14.20 13.00 -18.33
CA ASN A 220 14.52 12.23 -17.13
C ASN A 220 15.91 12.56 -16.58
N TYR A 221 16.91 12.76 -17.45
CA TYR A 221 18.24 13.17 -16.98
C TYR A 221 18.17 14.47 -16.19
N PHE A 222 17.52 15.51 -16.72
CA PHE A 222 17.41 16.79 -16.03
C PHE A 222 16.57 16.70 -14.76
N MET A 223 15.51 15.90 -14.78
CA MET A 223 14.62 15.74 -13.63
C MET A 223 15.27 14.97 -12.47
N TYR A 224 16.13 13.99 -12.77
CA TYR A 224 16.60 13.03 -11.76
C TYR A 224 18.10 13.04 -11.49
N ARG A 225 18.90 13.88 -12.18
CA ARG A 225 20.36 13.95 -11.97
C ARG A 225 20.76 14.36 -10.55
N ASP A 226 19.93 15.14 -9.85
CA ASP A 226 20.25 15.64 -8.51
C ASP A 226 19.89 14.64 -7.40
N VAL A 227 19.01 13.68 -7.70
CA VAL A 227 18.57 12.62 -6.77
C VAL A 227 19.17 11.24 -7.11
N THR A 228 20.08 11.17 -8.09
CA THR A 228 20.74 9.93 -8.49
C THR A 228 22.24 10.14 -8.69
N SER A 229 23.05 9.18 -8.26
CA SER A 229 24.51 9.28 -8.38
C SER A 229 25.06 8.85 -9.76
N ARG A 230 24.22 8.29 -10.64
CA ARG A 230 24.65 7.69 -11.91
C ARG A 230 23.80 8.18 -13.08
N LEU A 231 24.46 8.62 -14.15
CA LEU A 231 23.83 9.10 -15.39
C LEU A 231 22.77 8.13 -15.94
N TRP A 232 23.09 6.84 -16.04
CA TRP A 232 22.15 5.85 -16.57
C TRP A 232 20.94 5.66 -15.64
N HIS A 233 21.12 5.79 -14.32
CA HIS A 233 20.00 5.72 -13.41
C HIS A 233 19.08 6.92 -13.63
N ALA A 234 19.61 8.14 -13.77
CA ALA A 234 18.79 9.32 -14.09
C ALA A 234 18.01 9.14 -15.40
N LEU A 235 18.68 8.75 -16.48
CA LEU A 235 18.05 8.53 -17.79
C LEU A 235 16.92 7.49 -17.73
N PHE A 236 17.19 6.32 -17.12
CA PHE A 236 16.28 5.17 -17.15
C PHE A 236 15.42 5.02 -15.89
N ARG A 237 15.43 5.98 -14.96
CA ARG A 237 14.77 5.89 -13.64
C ARG A 237 13.31 5.41 -13.74
N PRO A 238 12.43 6.00 -14.57
CA PRO A 238 11.05 5.53 -14.69
C PRO A 238 10.93 4.06 -15.08
N ILE A 239 11.80 3.58 -15.98
CA ILE A 239 11.77 2.19 -16.46
C ILE A 239 12.26 1.23 -15.37
N ILE A 240 13.31 1.61 -14.64
CA ILE A 240 13.85 0.83 -13.53
C ILE A 240 12.77 0.64 -12.46
N LEU A 241 12.13 1.75 -12.05
CA LEU A 241 11.09 1.73 -11.03
C LEU A 241 9.83 0.98 -11.50
N ALA A 242 9.40 1.19 -12.75
CA ALA A 242 8.29 0.45 -13.33
C ALA A 242 8.58 -1.06 -13.42
N SER A 243 9.85 -1.44 -13.67
CA SER A 243 10.29 -2.84 -13.66
C SER A 243 10.23 -3.44 -12.26
N TRP A 244 10.67 -2.71 -11.23
CA TRP A 244 10.54 -3.15 -9.84
C TRP A 244 9.08 -3.28 -9.40
N HIS A 245 8.22 -2.36 -9.87
CA HIS A 245 6.78 -2.41 -9.62
C HIS A 245 6.09 -3.64 -10.25
N GLN A 246 6.69 -4.31 -11.25
CA GLN A 246 6.18 -5.60 -11.74
C GLN A 246 6.28 -6.73 -10.71
N GLY A 247 7.07 -6.53 -9.65
CA GLY A 247 7.14 -7.41 -8.47
C GLY A 247 6.11 -7.10 -7.39
N ASN A 248 5.12 -6.23 -7.66
CA ASN A 248 4.10 -5.85 -6.66
C ASN A 248 3.33 -7.08 -6.15
N PRO A 249 3.43 -7.43 -4.85
CA PRO A 249 2.74 -8.58 -4.28
C PRO A 249 1.21 -8.39 -4.22
N ALA A 250 0.71 -7.16 -4.20
CA ALA A 250 -0.72 -6.87 -4.15
C ALA A 250 -1.48 -7.41 -5.37
N GLU A 251 -0.78 -7.49 -6.51
CA GLU A 251 -1.32 -7.94 -7.79
C GLU A 251 -0.75 -9.31 -8.20
N ALA A 252 -0.12 -10.01 -7.26
CA ALA A 252 0.37 -11.35 -7.49
C ALA A 252 -0.80 -12.34 -7.42
N VAL A 253 -0.86 -13.26 -8.39
CA VAL A 253 -1.85 -14.34 -8.36
C VAL A 253 -1.48 -15.30 -7.23
N GLN A 254 -2.26 -15.26 -6.15
CA GLN A 254 -2.16 -16.22 -5.07
C GLN A 254 -2.83 -17.53 -5.52
N ALA A 255 -2.02 -18.55 -5.79
CA ALA A 255 -2.49 -19.89 -6.10
C ALA A 255 -1.86 -20.89 -5.12
N SER A 256 -2.66 -21.82 -4.63
CA SER A 256 -2.23 -22.90 -3.74
C SER A 256 -2.30 -24.27 -4.44
N GLY A 257 -1.51 -25.22 -3.96
CA GLY A 257 -1.46 -26.59 -4.49
C GLY A 257 -0.43 -26.84 -5.58
N ILE A 258 -0.31 -28.11 -6.00
CA ILE A 258 0.75 -28.59 -6.90
C ILE A 258 0.74 -27.94 -8.30
N PHE A 259 -0.42 -27.40 -8.72
CA PHE A 259 -0.60 -26.75 -10.02
C PHE A 259 -0.46 -25.22 -9.96
N ALA A 260 -0.18 -24.63 -8.78
CA ALA A 260 -0.09 -23.18 -8.63
C ALA A 260 0.91 -22.51 -9.60
N PRO A 261 2.16 -23.02 -9.79
CA PRO A 261 3.08 -22.41 -10.74
C PRO A 261 2.54 -22.43 -12.18
N LEU A 262 1.93 -23.55 -12.58
CA LEU A 262 1.36 -23.69 -13.92
C LEU A 262 0.18 -22.73 -14.13
N TYR A 263 -0.67 -22.57 -13.13
CA TYR A 263 -1.77 -21.60 -13.17
C TYR A 263 -1.27 -20.17 -13.33
N VAL A 264 -0.21 -19.78 -12.60
CA VAL A 264 0.38 -18.43 -12.70
C VAL A 264 0.91 -18.16 -14.12
N TYR A 265 1.59 -19.13 -14.75
CA TYR A 265 2.08 -18.97 -16.13
C TYR A 265 0.95 -18.98 -17.17
N LEU A 266 -0.10 -19.77 -16.94
CA LEU A 266 -1.26 -19.89 -17.83
C LEU A 266 -2.39 -18.90 -17.51
N PHE A 267 -2.23 -18.01 -16.53
CA PHE A 267 -3.26 -17.09 -16.05
C PHE A 267 -3.99 -16.38 -17.20
N TYR A 268 -3.24 -15.72 -18.08
CA TYR A 268 -3.80 -14.97 -19.20
C TYR A 268 -4.46 -15.85 -20.26
N PHE A 269 -3.90 -17.04 -20.50
CA PHE A 269 -4.47 -18.00 -21.44
C PHE A 269 -5.85 -18.47 -20.94
N ILE A 270 -5.92 -18.87 -19.67
CA ILE A 270 -7.14 -19.35 -19.03
C ILE A 270 -8.16 -18.21 -19.01
N TRP A 271 -7.77 -17.04 -18.49
CA TRP A 271 -8.66 -15.89 -18.35
C TRP A 271 -9.28 -15.44 -19.68
N VAL A 272 -8.47 -15.24 -20.71
CA VAL A 272 -8.95 -14.74 -22.01
C VAL A 272 -9.95 -15.70 -22.67
N ILE A 273 -9.77 -17.01 -22.49
CA ILE A 273 -10.70 -18.02 -22.98
C ILE A 273 -11.98 -18.03 -22.12
N LEU A 274 -11.87 -17.88 -20.80
CA LEU A 274 -13.05 -17.82 -19.92
C LEU A 274 -13.95 -16.62 -20.25
N VAL A 275 -13.37 -15.44 -20.45
CA VAL A 275 -14.14 -14.23 -20.78
C VAL A 275 -14.59 -14.19 -22.24
N ASN A 276 -13.94 -14.93 -23.14
CA ASN A 276 -14.35 -15.08 -24.54
C ASN A 276 -13.92 -16.44 -25.12
N PRO A 277 -14.78 -17.48 -25.00
CA PRO A 277 -14.46 -18.84 -25.45
C PRO A 277 -14.19 -18.95 -26.95
N PHE A 278 -14.70 -18.02 -27.76
CA PHE A 278 -14.43 -18.02 -29.20
C PHE A 278 -12.96 -17.74 -29.53
N LEU A 279 -12.20 -17.14 -28.61
CA LEU A 279 -10.75 -16.96 -28.77
C LEU A 279 -9.99 -18.29 -28.76
N LEU A 280 -10.61 -19.40 -28.34
CA LEU A 280 -10.05 -20.75 -28.50
C LEU A 280 -9.83 -21.12 -29.99
N PHE A 281 -10.63 -20.56 -30.90
CA PHE A 281 -10.36 -20.69 -32.34
C PHE A 281 -9.02 -20.07 -32.75
N GLY A 282 -8.38 -19.26 -31.90
CA GLY A 282 -7.02 -18.79 -32.08
C GLY A 282 -6.02 -19.92 -32.27
N PHE A 283 -6.16 -21.04 -31.54
CA PHE A 283 -5.30 -22.22 -31.68
C PHE A 283 -5.58 -22.98 -32.97
N VAL A 284 -6.83 -23.06 -33.38
CA VAL A 284 -7.22 -23.61 -34.70
C VAL A 284 -6.62 -22.74 -35.81
N GLY A 285 -6.66 -21.42 -35.64
CA GLY A 285 -6.01 -20.46 -36.53
C GLY A 285 -4.50 -20.69 -36.61
N LEU A 286 -3.84 -20.84 -35.46
CA LEU A 286 -2.41 -21.12 -35.37
C LEU A 286 -2.04 -22.42 -36.10
N TYR A 287 -2.83 -23.49 -35.92
CA TYR A 287 -2.67 -24.74 -36.65
C TYR A 287 -2.72 -24.53 -38.17
N PHE A 288 -3.72 -23.79 -38.67
CA PHE A 288 -3.82 -23.50 -40.10
C PHE A 288 -2.72 -22.56 -40.60
N LEU A 289 -2.24 -21.64 -39.77
CA LEU A 289 -1.12 -20.74 -40.09
C LEU A 289 0.24 -21.45 -40.10
N ALA A 290 0.39 -22.56 -39.39
CA ALA A 290 1.56 -23.41 -39.45
C ALA A 290 1.64 -24.24 -40.75
N SER A 291 0.56 -24.33 -41.53
CA SER A 291 0.54 -25.05 -42.80
C SER A 291 1.37 -24.37 -43.91
N LYS A 292 1.75 -25.13 -44.95
CA LYS A 292 2.59 -24.63 -46.06
C LYS A 292 2.00 -23.44 -46.83
N ARG A 293 0.69 -23.17 -46.70
CA ARG A 293 -0.03 -22.09 -47.42
C ARG A 293 -0.36 -20.90 -46.52
N ARG A 294 0.59 -20.47 -45.68
CA ARG A 294 0.38 -19.33 -44.78
C ARG A 294 0.33 -17.99 -45.53
N PRO A 295 -0.59 -17.07 -45.19
CA PRO A 295 -0.63 -15.73 -45.77
C PRO A 295 0.63 -14.91 -45.46
N LYS A 296 0.97 -13.98 -46.36
CA LYS A 296 2.07 -13.04 -46.13
C LYS A 296 1.72 -12.13 -44.94
N GLY A 297 2.61 -12.05 -43.96
CA GLY A 297 2.39 -11.26 -42.74
C GLY A 297 1.85 -12.06 -41.55
N ALA A 298 1.33 -13.28 -41.74
CA ALA A 298 0.83 -14.10 -40.63
C ALA A 298 1.92 -14.42 -39.58
N VAL A 299 3.17 -14.60 -40.02
CA VAL A 299 4.33 -14.80 -39.13
C VAL A 299 4.51 -13.64 -38.16
N LEU A 300 4.27 -12.40 -38.62
CA LEU A 300 4.42 -11.20 -37.81
C LEU A 300 3.32 -11.10 -36.73
N ILE A 301 2.09 -11.51 -37.06
CA ILE A 301 0.99 -11.59 -36.09
C ILE A 301 1.31 -12.64 -35.01
N VAL A 302 1.77 -13.83 -35.42
CA VAL A 302 2.10 -14.92 -34.49
C VAL A 302 3.30 -14.55 -33.61
N SER A 303 4.35 -13.95 -34.18
CA SER A 303 5.51 -13.53 -33.39
C SER A 303 5.18 -12.42 -32.40
N ALA A 304 4.34 -11.46 -32.80
CA ALA A 304 3.87 -10.41 -31.89
C ALA A 304 3.05 -10.98 -30.73
N PHE A 305 2.13 -11.91 -31.02
CA PHE A 305 1.38 -12.63 -30.00
C PHE A 305 2.32 -13.33 -29.01
N ILE A 306 3.27 -14.14 -29.50
CA ILE A 306 4.20 -14.92 -28.67
C ILE A 306 5.05 -13.99 -27.80
N VAL A 307 5.68 -12.96 -28.36
CA VAL A 307 6.56 -12.05 -27.60
C VAL A 307 5.79 -11.38 -26.46
N ILE A 308 4.60 -10.84 -26.75
CA ILE A 308 3.83 -10.07 -25.76
C ILE A 308 3.21 -10.99 -24.70
N ILE A 309 2.63 -12.13 -25.09
CA ILE A 309 2.05 -13.06 -24.12
C ILE A 309 3.13 -13.68 -23.24
N SER A 310 4.31 -14.01 -23.77
CA SER A 310 5.42 -14.54 -22.98
C SER A 310 5.85 -13.55 -21.90
N TYR A 311 6.00 -12.26 -22.22
CA TYR A 311 6.33 -11.24 -21.22
C TYR A 311 5.29 -11.19 -20.08
N HIS A 312 4.01 -11.06 -20.44
CA HIS A 312 2.95 -10.97 -19.43
C HIS A 312 2.79 -12.26 -18.63
N SER A 313 3.01 -13.43 -19.22
CA SER A 313 3.03 -14.71 -18.50
C SER A 313 4.19 -14.85 -17.51
N LEU A 314 5.31 -14.14 -17.70
CA LEU A 314 6.50 -14.25 -16.84
C LEU A 314 6.55 -13.26 -15.67
N ILE A 315 5.91 -12.09 -15.77
CA ILE A 315 5.91 -11.09 -14.67
C ILE A 315 5.04 -11.53 -13.48
N THR A 316 5.37 -11.10 -12.26
CA THR A 316 4.60 -11.44 -11.05
C THR A 316 3.25 -10.74 -11.03
N ASN A 317 3.23 -9.43 -11.31
CA ASN A 317 2.01 -8.62 -11.37
C ASN A 317 1.10 -9.11 -12.51
N LYS A 318 -0.11 -9.58 -12.16
CA LYS A 318 -1.12 -10.02 -13.12
C LYS A 318 -2.37 -9.16 -12.99
N GLN A 319 -2.68 -8.40 -14.03
CA GLN A 319 -3.93 -7.66 -14.11
C GLN A 319 -4.66 -8.03 -15.40
N TYR A 320 -5.98 -8.21 -15.32
CA TYR A 320 -6.80 -8.63 -16.46
C TYR A 320 -6.63 -7.73 -17.70
N ARG A 321 -6.45 -6.43 -17.49
CA ARG A 321 -6.24 -5.43 -18.57
C ARG A 321 -4.97 -5.67 -19.39
N PHE A 322 -3.96 -6.37 -18.87
CA PHE A 322 -2.73 -6.65 -19.65
C PHE A 322 -3.01 -7.56 -20.86
N ALA A 323 -4.14 -8.28 -20.86
CA ALA A 323 -4.60 -9.03 -22.01
C ALA A 323 -4.84 -8.17 -23.26
N LEU A 324 -5.13 -6.87 -23.09
CA LEU A 324 -5.37 -5.93 -24.17
C LEU A 324 -4.14 -5.76 -25.08
N SER A 325 -2.92 -5.98 -24.57
CA SER A 325 -1.70 -5.89 -25.39
C SER A 325 -1.61 -6.99 -26.46
N PHE A 326 -2.19 -8.18 -26.22
CA PHE A 326 -2.13 -9.32 -27.14
C PHE A 326 -3.48 -9.77 -27.70
N LEU A 327 -4.60 -9.26 -27.17
CA LEU A 327 -5.95 -9.47 -27.67
C LEU A 327 -6.10 -9.26 -29.20
N PRO A 328 -5.46 -8.26 -29.85
CA PRO A 328 -5.56 -8.05 -31.29
C PRO A 328 -5.14 -9.30 -32.07
N PHE A 329 -4.01 -9.87 -31.67
CA PHE A 329 -3.37 -10.95 -32.42
C PHE A 329 -4.13 -12.26 -32.24
N ILE A 330 -4.58 -12.58 -31.02
CA ILE A 330 -5.41 -13.76 -30.78
C ILE A 330 -6.80 -13.62 -31.42
N ALA A 331 -7.42 -12.43 -31.44
CA ALA A 331 -8.68 -12.20 -32.13
C ALA A 331 -8.53 -12.35 -33.66
N ILE A 332 -7.40 -11.91 -34.22
CA ILE A 332 -7.08 -12.12 -35.64
C ILE A 332 -6.91 -13.61 -35.96
N MET A 333 -6.11 -14.32 -35.18
CA MET A 333 -5.94 -15.76 -35.33
C MET A 333 -7.25 -16.52 -35.14
N ALA A 334 -8.09 -16.10 -34.18
CA ALA A 334 -9.38 -16.71 -33.92
C ALA A 334 -10.37 -16.48 -35.08
N GLY A 335 -10.44 -15.26 -35.63
CA GLY A 335 -11.23 -14.98 -36.82
C GLY A 335 -10.82 -15.85 -38.02
N TYR A 336 -9.51 -16.03 -38.24
CA TYR A 336 -8.99 -16.92 -39.28
C TYR A 336 -9.31 -18.39 -38.99
N GLY A 337 -9.05 -18.87 -37.77
CA GLY A 337 -9.31 -20.24 -37.35
C GLY A 337 -10.79 -20.61 -37.46
N MET A 338 -11.66 -19.72 -37.02
CA MET A 338 -13.11 -19.85 -37.12
C MET A 338 -13.55 -19.94 -38.59
N TYR A 339 -13.09 -19.03 -39.45
CA TYR A 339 -13.42 -19.06 -40.89
C TYR A 339 -13.01 -20.39 -41.55
N ARG A 340 -11.77 -20.85 -41.32
CA ARG A 340 -11.24 -22.08 -41.91
C ARG A 340 -11.89 -23.34 -41.35
N PHE A 341 -12.22 -23.34 -40.05
CA PHE A 341 -12.94 -24.43 -39.41
C PHE A 341 -14.34 -24.61 -40.02
N PHE A 342 -15.11 -23.52 -40.16
CA PHE A 342 -16.45 -23.57 -40.76
C PHE A 342 -16.42 -23.90 -42.25
N GLU A 343 -15.42 -23.40 -42.99
CA GLU A 343 -15.21 -23.79 -44.38
C GLU A 343 -14.98 -25.31 -44.51
N SER A 344 -14.20 -25.89 -43.60
CA SER A 344 -13.88 -27.32 -43.58
C SER A 344 -15.09 -28.19 -43.18
N ILE A 345 -16.00 -27.65 -42.37
CA ILE A 345 -17.12 -28.39 -41.77
C ILE A 345 -18.45 -28.20 -42.51
N ARG A 346 -18.48 -27.33 -43.53
CA ARG A 346 -19.65 -27.02 -44.39
C ARG A 346 -20.33 -28.24 -45.05
N LYS A 347 -19.87 -29.48 -44.84
CA LYS A 347 -20.55 -30.71 -45.28
C LYS A 347 -21.43 -31.38 -44.20
N ARG A 348 -21.41 -30.94 -42.92
CA ARG A 348 -22.13 -31.58 -41.80
C ARG A 348 -22.97 -30.58 -40.97
N HIS A 349 -23.84 -29.82 -41.65
CA HIS A 349 -24.44 -28.56 -41.18
C HIS A 349 -25.19 -28.54 -39.83
N PHE A 350 -25.90 -29.61 -39.43
CA PHE A 350 -26.88 -29.50 -38.33
C PHE A 350 -26.25 -29.52 -36.93
N ALA A 351 -25.45 -30.54 -36.61
CA ALA A 351 -24.90 -30.74 -35.26
C ALA A 351 -23.97 -29.60 -34.82
N TYR A 352 -23.14 -29.08 -35.73
CA TYR A 352 -22.22 -27.98 -35.40
C TYR A 352 -22.90 -26.62 -35.26
N SER A 353 -24.00 -26.38 -35.99
CA SER A 353 -24.80 -25.17 -35.82
C SER A 353 -25.46 -25.14 -34.44
N ILE A 354 -25.93 -26.31 -33.95
CA ILE A 354 -26.44 -26.47 -32.58
C ILE A 354 -25.34 -26.23 -31.56
N ALA A 355 -24.19 -26.90 -31.68
CA ALA A 355 -23.06 -26.72 -30.75
C ALA A 355 -22.57 -25.26 -30.69
N PHE A 356 -22.50 -24.59 -31.84
CA PHE A 356 -22.13 -23.18 -31.91
C PHE A 356 -23.18 -22.27 -31.27
N SER A 357 -24.48 -22.55 -31.47
CA SER A 357 -25.56 -21.81 -30.83
C SER A 357 -25.53 -21.99 -29.31
N ILE A 358 -25.28 -23.21 -28.82
CA ILE A 358 -25.11 -23.48 -27.39
C ILE A 358 -23.92 -22.71 -26.82
N LEU A 359 -22.78 -22.73 -27.51
CA LEU A 359 -21.58 -21.98 -27.10
C LEU A 359 -21.86 -20.46 -27.07
N PHE A 360 -22.58 -19.95 -28.07
CA PHE A 360 -22.95 -18.54 -28.15
C PHE A 360 -23.91 -18.13 -27.03
N ILE A 361 -24.90 -18.96 -26.71
CA ILE A 361 -25.82 -18.74 -25.58
C ILE A 361 -25.04 -18.75 -24.26
N ALA A 362 -24.21 -19.78 -24.02
CA ALA A 362 -23.37 -19.87 -22.82
C ALA A 362 -22.45 -18.66 -22.67
N PHE A 363 -21.80 -18.23 -23.76
CA PHE A 363 -21.00 -17.02 -23.80
C PHE A 363 -21.81 -15.77 -23.48
N SER A 364 -23.02 -15.64 -24.03
CA SER A 364 -23.89 -14.49 -23.76
C SER A 364 -24.21 -14.38 -22.27
N PHE A 365 -24.41 -15.50 -21.56
CA PHE A 365 -24.59 -15.49 -20.11
C PHE A 365 -23.32 -15.03 -19.35
N VAL A 366 -22.14 -15.49 -19.75
CA VAL A 366 -20.87 -15.05 -19.15
C VAL A 366 -20.64 -13.56 -19.36
N VAL A 367 -20.81 -13.08 -20.59
CA VAL A 367 -20.67 -11.66 -20.93
C VAL A 367 -21.67 -10.82 -20.14
N VAL A 368 -22.94 -11.23 -20.09
CA VAL A 368 -23.95 -10.50 -19.30
C VAL A 368 -23.61 -10.53 -17.81
N GLY A 369 -23.10 -11.64 -17.28
CA GLY A 369 -22.67 -11.75 -15.89
C GLY A 369 -21.52 -10.80 -15.55
N GLU A 370 -20.46 -10.82 -16.35
CA GLU A 370 -19.29 -9.94 -16.20
C GLU A 370 -19.65 -8.47 -16.42
N LEU A 371 -20.45 -8.16 -17.44
CA LEU A 371 -20.94 -6.81 -17.68
C LEU A 371 -21.84 -6.34 -16.53
N LYS A 372 -22.70 -7.20 -15.99
CA LYS A 372 -23.50 -6.86 -14.82
C LYS A 372 -22.60 -6.64 -13.60
N GLY A 373 -21.59 -7.46 -13.39
CA GLY A 373 -20.59 -7.26 -12.34
C GLY A 373 -19.85 -5.92 -12.49
N ALA A 374 -19.34 -5.63 -13.68
CA ALA A 374 -18.64 -4.39 -13.97
C ALA A 374 -19.56 -3.16 -13.88
N VAL A 375 -20.78 -3.23 -14.40
CA VAL A 375 -21.76 -2.14 -14.38
C VAL A 375 -22.35 -1.93 -12.99
N MET A 376 -22.55 -2.99 -12.19
CA MET A 376 -23.00 -2.88 -10.80
C MET A 376 -21.88 -2.48 -9.84
N LYS A 377 -20.62 -2.75 -10.19
CA LYS A 377 -19.44 -2.23 -9.48
C LYS A 377 -19.09 -0.80 -9.84
N ILE A 378 -19.73 -0.19 -10.84
CA ILE A 378 -19.74 1.28 -10.92
C ILE A 378 -20.45 1.68 -9.63
N PRO A 379 -19.74 2.21 -8.63
CA PRO A 379 -20.39 2.63 -7.39
C PRO A 379 -21.53 3.53 -7.82
N ASN A 380 -22.69 3.44 -7.15
CA ASN A 380 -23.62 4.57 -7.23
C ASN A 380 -22.79 5.76 -6.79
N THR A 381 -22.37 6.57 -7.76
CA THR A 381 -21.60 7.76 -7.49
C THR A 381 -22.49 8.53 -6.57
N ASP A 382 -22.06 8.68 -5.33
CA ASP A 382 -22.60 9.73 -4.51
C ASP A 382 -22.21 10.99 -5.29
N ASP A 383 -23.14 11.51 -6.09
CA ASP A 383 -22.92 12.68 -6.95
C ASP A 383 -22.39 13.86 -6.10
N GLY A 384 -22.53 13.78 -4.77
CA GLY A 384 -21.91 14.68 -3.81
C GLY A 384 -20.39 14.54 -3.64
N PHE A 385 -19.76 13.36 -3.77
CA PHE A 385 -18.37 13.17 -3.34
C PHE A 385 -17.38 14.09 -4.07
N HIS A 386 -17.43 14.12 -5.40
CA HIS A 386 -16.56 14.99 -6.19
C HIS A 386 -16.84 16.50 -5.96
N LEU A 387 -18.10 16.88 -5.71
CA LEU A 387 -18.49 18.24 -5.35
C LEU A 387 -17.95 18.63 -3.97
N MET A 388 -17.98 17.69 -3.01
CA MET A 388 -17.42 17.87 -1.68
C MET A 388 -15.91 18.08 -1.76
N ILE A 389 -15.19 17.27 -2.54
CA ILE A 389 -13.75 17.46 -2.77
C ILE A 389 -13.48 18.86 -3.37
N LYS A 390 -14.21 19.26 -4.43
CA LYS A 390 -14.06 20.60 -5.02
C LYS A 390 -14.34 21.71 -4.00
N LYS A 391 -15.33 21.53 -3.12
CA LYS A 391 -15.67 22.48 -2.07
C LYS A 391 -14.55 22.58 -1.02
N VAL A 392 -14.05 21.45 -0.52
CA VAL A 392 -12.98 21.40 0.50
C VAL A 392 -11.71 22.09 -0.01
N PHE A 393 -11.32 21.84 -1.26
CA PHE A 393 -10.10 22.45 -1.83
C PHE A 393 -10.28 23.90 -2.32
N SER A 394 -11.49 24.45 -2.33
CA SER A 394 -11.70 25.83 -2.78
C SER A 394 -11.01 26.89 -1.90
N GLY A 395 -10.72 26.55 -0.64
CA GLY A 395 -9.96 27.39 0.30
C GLY A 395 -8.55 26.88 0.59
N VAL A 396 -8.07 25.83 -0.10
CA VAL A 396 -6.75 25.26 0.13
C VAL A 396 -5.75 25.89 -0.86
N GLU A 397 -4.75 26.59 -0.33
CA GLU A 397 -3.66 27.16 -1.10
C GLU A 397 -2.38 26.30 -1.00
N GLY A 398 -1.56 26.34 -2.05
CA GLY A 398 -0.25 25.69 -2.06
C GLY A 398 -0.26 24.17 -2.34
N PRO A 399 0.90 23.51 -2.17
CA PRO A 399 1.06 22.08 -2.37
C PRO A 399 0.31 21.27 -1.32
N VAL A 400 -0.16 20.08 -1.69
CA VAL A 400 -0.92 19.15 -0.87
C VAL A 400 -0.20 17.82 -0.83
N TYR A 401 0.18 17.35 0.35
CA TYR A 401 0.72 15.99 0.48
C TYR A 401 -0.41 14.99 0.37
N THR A 402 -0.19 13.86 -0.31
CA THR A 402 -1.26 12.88 -0.51
C THR A 402 -0.80 11.43 -0.46
N SER A 403 -1.58 10.57 0.20
CA SER A 403 -1.50 9.12 0.00
C SER A 403 -2.46 8.60 -1.09
N HIS A 404 -3.34 9.44 -1.65
CA HIS A 404 -4.35 9.00 -2.62
C HIS A 404 -4.49 9.98 -3.81
N PRO A 405 -4.35 9.54 -5.07
CA PRO A 405 -4.27 10.45 -6.21
C PRO A 405 -5.63 11.05 -6.63
N TYR A 406 -6.75 10.50 -6.17
CA TYR A 406 -8.09 10.91 -6.65
C TYR A 406 -8.33 12.43 -6.67
N PRO A 407 -8.06 13.20 -5.60
CA PRO A 407 -8.30 14.64 -5.62
C PRO A 407 -7.54 15.39 -6.73
N SER A 408 -6.37 14.90 -7.15
CA SER A 408 -5.58 15.53 -8.24
C SER A 408 -6.31 15.52 -9.59
N SER A 409 -7.23 14.58 -9.80
CA SER A 409 -8.10 14.56 -10.98
C SER A 409 -9.19 15.64 -10.92
N GLN A 410 -9.65 15.99 -9.72
CA GLN A 410 -10.83 16.83 -9.48
C GLN A 410 -10.51 18.32 -9.34
N VAL A 411 -9.36 18.65 -8.76
CA VAL A 411 -8.98 20.04 -8.42
C VAL A 411 -7.61 20.41 -8.99
N ASP A 412 -7.26 21.68 -8.88
CA ASP A 412 -6.14 22.32 -9.57
C ASP A 412 -5.01 22.70 -8.60
N ASN A 413 -4.86 21.95 -7.50
CA ASN A 413 -3.73 22.06 -6.57
C ASN A 413 -2.55 21.20 -7.04
N LEU A 414 -1.34 21.50 -6.57
CA LEU A 414 -0.19 20.61 -6.69
C LEU A 414 -0.25 19.53 -5.61
N PHE A 415 -0.22 18.27 -6.01
CA PHE A 415 -0.22 17.12 -5.11
C PHE A 415 1.15 16.43 -5.11
N ILE A 416 1.69 16.23 -3.92
CA ILE A 416 2.96 15.55 -3.68
C ILE A 416 2.67 14.13 -3.17
N PRO A 417 2.85 13.09 -4.00
CA PRO A 417 2.47 11.73 -3.64
C PRO A 417 3.48 11.06 -2.70
N LEU A 418 3.01 10.45 -1.61
CA LEU A 418 3.78 9.56 -0.75
C LEU A 418 2.95 8.32 -0.38
N TYR A 419 3.05 7.28 -1.22
CA TYR A 419 2.21 6.07 -1.13
C TYR A 419 2.86 4.90 -0.39
N TYR A 420 4.16 4.98 -0.10
CA TYR A 420 4.94 3.80 0.31
C TYR A 420 5.03 3.64 1.83
N SER A 421 4.83 4.71 2.58
CA SER A 421 4.95 4.70 4.04
C SER A 421 4.08 5.80 4.64
N SER A 422 3.12 5.41 5.47
CA SER A 422 2.23 6.33 6.16
C SER A 422 2.99 7.24 7.12
N SER A 423 4.01 6.72 7.80
CA SER A 423 4.86 7.52 8.68
C SER A 423 5.77 8.49 7.92
N ASP A 424 6.28 8.09 6.76
CA ASP A 424 7.07 9.00 5.92
C ASP A 424 6.19 10.12 5.36
N LEU A 425 4.95 9.83 4.99
CA LEU A 425 3.98 10.83 4.54
C LEU A 425 3.76 11.90 5.61
N VAL A 426 3.44 11.50 6.84
CA VAL A 426 3.22 12.45 7.95
C VAL A 426 4.50 13.24 8.24
N ARG A 427 5.64 12.56 8.39
CA ARG A 427 6.92 13.22 8.70
C ARG A 427 7.31 14.27 7.64
N ASN A 428 7.14 13.94 6.35
CA ASN A 428 7.46 14.88 5.27
C ASN A 428 6.46 16.04 5.23
N TRP A 429 5.18 15.78 5.44
CA TRP A 429 4.17 16.84 5.50
C TRP A 429 4.41 17.79 6.67
N GLU A 430 4.71 17.28 7.86
CA GLU A 430 5.04 18.07 9.05
C GLU A 430 6.24 18.98 8.85
N ALA A 431 7.30 18.43 8.23
CA ALA A 431 8.51 19.17 7.91
C ALA A 431 8.33 20.17 6.75
N SER A 432 7.21 20.13 6.02
CA SER A 432 6.93 21.01 4.89
C SER A 432 6.11 22.24 5.29
N GLU A 433 6.15 23.26 4.44
CA GLU A 433 5.27 24.43 4.55
C GLU A 433 3.82 24.15 4.11
N SER A 434 3.54 22.97 3.54
CA SER A 434 2.18 22.59 3.16
C SER A 434 1.27 22.54 4.38
N THR A 435 0.11 23.18 4.25
CA THR A 435 -0.92 23.21 5.28
C THR A 435 -1.85 22.01 5.19
N THR A 436 -1.91 21.28 4.07
CA THR A 436 -2.97 20.30 3.81
C THR A 436 -2.42 18.92 3.46
N LEU A 437 -3.05 17.89 4.03
CA LEU A 437 -2.74 16.49 3.82
C LEU A 437 -3.99 15.72 3.40
N VAL A 438 -3.90 14.95 2.34
CA VAL A 438 -4.87 13.91 1.98
C VAL A 438 -4.32 12.57 2.45
N PHE A 439 -5.04 11.92 3.36
CA PHE A 439 -4.66 10.64 3.93
C PHE A 439 -5.75 9.60 3.70
N SER A 440 -5.33 8.44 3.22
CA SER A 440 -6.14 7.24 3.09
C SER A 440 -5.32 6.08 3.66
N PRO A 441 -5.81 5.40 4.73
CA PRO A 441 -5.12 4.26 5.30
C PRO A 441 -5.09 3.07 4.32
N ASP A 442 -6.10 2.97 3.46
CA ASP A 442 -6.27 1.88 2.49
C ASP A 442 -5.28 1.96 1.32
N ALA A 443 -4.74 3.16 1.06
CA ALA A 443 -3.70 3.38 0.06
C ALA A 443 -2.38 2.65 0.35
N PHE A 444 -2.14 2.27 1.62
CA PHE A 444 -0.93 1.57 2.04
C PHE A 444 -1.22 0.07 2.09
N TRP A 445 -0.75 -0.65 1.07
CA TRP A 445 -0.96 -2.09 1.00
C TRP A 445 -0.36 -2.80 2.22
N CYS A 446 -1.24 -3.43 3.01
CA CYS A 446 -0.88 -4.32 4.09
C CYS A 446 -1.21 -5.75 3.69
N ASP A 447 -0.26 -6.66 3.89
CA ASP A 447 -0.53 -8.08 3.71
C ASP A 447 -1.65 -8.51 4.69
N SER A 448 -2.60 -9.31 4.21
CA SER A 448 -3.80 -9.75 4.95
C SER A 448 -3.49 -10.47 6.28
N GLY A 449 -2.26 -10.95 6.48
CA GLY A 449 -1.78 -11.54 7.73
C GLY A 449 -0.98 -10.60 8.63
N ASN A 450 -0.68 -9.38 8.18
CA ASN A 450 0.17 -8.44 8.89
C ASN A 450 -0.65 -7.35 9.60
N ASN A 451 -1.22 -7.71 10.74
CA ASN A 451 -1.97 -6.77 11.60
C ASN A 451 -1.12 -5.57 12.04
N ALA A 452 0.21 -5.70 12.11
CA ALA A 452 1.09 -4.61 12.51
C ALA A 452 1.10 -3.46 11.49
N CYS A 453 0.96 -3.77 10.19
CA CYS A 453 0.86 -2.75 9.14
C CYS A 453 -0.46 -1.98 9.24
N SER A 454 -1.59 -2.69 9.35
CA SER A 454 -2.90 -2.05 9.51
C SER A 454 -2.95 -1.17 10.76
N LEU A 455 -2.46 -1.71 11.88
CA LEU A 455 -2.38 -0.99 13.15
C LEU A 455 -1.45 0.23 13.07
N ALA A 456 -0.37 0.17 12.29
CA ALA A 456 0.49 1.32 12.06
C ALA A 456 -0.25 2.44 11.29
N ASN A 457 -1.03 2.09 10.26
CA ASN A 457 -1.84 3.07 9.52
C ASN A 457 -2.96 3.66 10.39
N GLU A 458 -3.59 2.84 11.24
CA GLU A 458 -4.58 3.30 12.22
C GLU A 458 -3.97 4.26 13.23
N ARG A 459 -2.79 3.96 13.78
CA ARG A 459 -2.07 4.86 14.70
C ARG A 459 -1.69 6.19 14.05
N VAL A 460 -1.29 6.15 12.78
CA VAL A 460 -1.04 7.39 12.02
C VAL A 460 -2.33 8.19 11.84
N LEU A 461 -3.45 7.54 11.53
CA LEU A 461 -4.74 8.21 11.45
C LEU A 461 -5.15 8.83 12.79
N GLU A 462 -5.05 8.08 13.89
CA GLU A 462 -5.32 8.56 15.24
C GLU A 462 -4.46 9.78 15.58
N TYR A 463 -3.16 9.72 15.26
CA TYR A 463 -2.24 10.83 15.40
C TYR A 463 -2.68 12.06 14.60
N LEU A 464 -3.08 11.87 13.34
CA LEU A 464 -3.53 12.98 12.49
C LEU A 464 -4.82 13.60 13.03
N MET A 465 -5.78 12.77 13.41
CA MET A 465 -7.03 13.20 14.03
C MET A 465 -6.78 13.94 15.34
N ARG A 466 -5.76 13.57 16.12
CA ARG A 466 -5.42 14.23 17.39
C ARG A 466 -4.85 15.64 17.19
N ASN A 467 -3.95 15.79 16.22
CA ASN A 467 -3.08 16.96 16.14
C ASN A 467 -3.48 17.98 15.07
N TYR A 468 -4.39 17.63 14.16
CA TYR A 468 -4.71 18.46 13.00
C TYR A 468 -6.22 18.59 12.77
N ASN A 469 -6.61 19.67 12.07
CA ASN A 469 -7.99 19.95 11.74
C ASN A 469 -8.47 19.01 10.62
N LEU A 470 -9.51 18.21 10.88
CA LEU A 470 -10.12 17.34 9.87
C LEU A 470 -11.13 18.13 9.02
N LEU A 471 -10.75 18.44 7.79
CA LEU A 471 -11.58 19.16 6.83
C LEU A 471 -12.65 18.30 6.18
N PHE A 472 -12.35 17.02 5.95
CA PHE A 472 -13.23 16.12 5.19
C PHE A 472 -12.98 14.66 5.54
N HIS A 473 -14.06 13.88 5.54
CA HIS A 473 -14.05 12.42 5.57
C HIS A 473 -15.10 11.87 4.60
N GLY A 474 -14.73 10.88 3.82
CA GLY A 474 -15.66 10.13 2.97
C GLY A 474 -14.99 8.93 2.33
N SER A 475 -15.72 8.18 1.51
CA SER A 475 -15.19 7.01 0.82
C SER A 475 -15.27 7.15 -0.70
N HIS A 476 -14.29 6.58 -1.39
CA HIS A 476 -14.20 6.50 -2.85
C HIS A 476 -13.67 5.12 -3.24
N ASP A 477 -14.43 4.36 -4.04
CA ASP A 477 -14.07 2.99 -4.46
C ASP A 477 -13.66 2.05 -3.30
N ASP A 478 -14.42 2.07 -2.20
CA ASP A 478 -14.14 1.37 -0.93
C ASP A 478 -12.98 1.93 -0.09
N ASP A 479 -12.16 2.84 -0.64
CA ASP A 479 -11.08 3.51 0.09
C ASP A 479 -11.63 4.67 0.92
N THR A 480 -11.21 4.76 2.17
CA THR A 480 -11.56 5.87 3.07
C THR A 480 -10.57 7.01 2.86
N LEU A 481 -11.07 8.22 2.66
CA LEU A 481 -10.30 9.44 2.44
C LEU A 481 -10.53 10.44 3.57
N PHE A 482 -9.43 10.95 4.11
CA PHE A 482 -9.38 12.00 5.13
C PHE A 482 -8.60 13.18 4.58
N ILE A 483 -9.08 14.40 4.81
CA ILE A 483 -8.34 15.63 4.46
C ILE A 483 -8.06 16.41 5.74
N PHE A 484 -6.79 16.57 6.07
CA PHE A 484 -6.32 17.26 7.26
C PHE A 484 -5.71 18.61 6.90
N SER A 485 -5.77 19.55 7.84
CA SER A 485 -5.17 20.88 7.75
C SER A 485 -4.41 21.26 9.01
N LYS A 486 -3.26 21.92 8.85
CA LYS A 486 -2.55 22.65 9.91
C LYS A 486 -3.25 23.97 10.25
N ASP A 487 -4.03 24.51 9.30
CA ASP A 487 -4.87 25.69 9.52
C ASP A 487 -6.23 25.28 10.11
N PHE A 488 -6.44 25.70 11.35
CA PHE A 488 -7.67 25.46 12.11
C PHE A 488 -8.81 26.42 11.74
N ASN A 489 -8.55 27.46 10.94
CA ASN A 489 -9.58 28.39 10.49
C ASN A 489 -10.39 27.86 9.30
N LEU A 490 -9.95 26.79 8.65
CA LEU A 490 -10.67 26.17 7.54
C LEU A 490 -11.88 25.37 8.06
N GLU A 491 -13.06 25.64 7.48
CA GLU A 491 -14.30 24.97 7.86
C GLU A 491 -14.30 23.48 7.49
N SER A 492 -14.66 22.61 8.45
CA SER A 492 -14.88 21.19 8.23
C SER A 492 -16.19 20.94 7.47
N ILE A 493 -16.16 20.07 6.46
CA ILE A 493 -17.32 19.70 5.64
C ILE A 493 -17.59 18.20 5.79
N ASN A 494 -18.85 17.85 6.10
CA ASN A 494 -19.37 16.48 6.09
C ASN A 494 -18.69 15.51 7.09
N LEU A 495 -18.66 15.88 8.37
CA LEU A 495 -18.29 14.95 9.44
C LEU A 495 -19.51 14.10 9.83
N GLU A 496 -19.62 12.88 9.30
CA GLU A 496 -20.62 11.91 9.76
C GLU A 496 -20.39 11.51 11.24
N GLU A 497 -21.44 11.03 11.92
CA GLU A 497 -21.37 10.57 13.33
C GLU A 497 -20.29 9.50 13.59
N ARG A 498 -19.94 8.67 12.59
CA ARG A 498 -18.85 7.69 12.72
C ARG A 498 -17.45 8.31 12.78
N SER A 499 -17.22 9.42 12.10
CA SER A 499 -15.94 10.17 12.15
C SER A 499 -15.74 10.80 13.52
N LEU A 500 -16.84 11.22 14.15
CA LEU A 500 -16.88 11.79 15.49
C LEU A 500 -16.48 10.76 16.56
N ALA A 501 -16.88 9.49 16.41
CA ALA A 501 -16.50 8.42 17.35
C ALA A 501 -14.99 8.12 17.37
N LYS A 502 -14.31 8.30 16.23
CA LYS A 502 -12.84 8.18 16.15
C LYS A 502 -12.11 9.45 16.60
N ALA A 503 -12.77 10.61 16.54
CA ALA A 503 -12.20 11.91 16.92
C ALA A 503 -12.35 12.25 18.40
N VAL A 504 -13.20 11.51 19.13
CA VAL A 504 -13.33 11.58 20.58
C VAL A 504 -12.42 10.51 21.16
N MET A 505 -11.24 10.93 21.62
CA MET A 505 -10.31 10.02 22.28
C MET A 505 -10.44 10.16 23.80
N LEU A 506 -10.65 9.02 24.47
CA LEU A 506 -10.40 8.90 25.90
C LEU A 506 -8.89 8.97 26.14
N GLU A 507 -8.36 10.17 26.24
CA GLU A 507 -6.98 10.39 26.60
C GLU A 507 -6.85 10.43 28.11
N MET A 508 -6.70 9.30 28.78
CA MET A 508 -6.32 9.34 30.20
C MET A 508 -4.85 9.08 30.43
N ASN A 509 -4.08 10.05 29.94
CA ASN A 509 -2.75 10.31 30.42
C ASN A 509 -2.83 11.54 31.32
N PRO A 510 -2.68 11.42 32.65
CA PRO A 510 -2.91 12.51 33.60
C PRO A 510 -2.03 13.76 33.37
N LEU A 511 -1.06 13.73 32.46
CA LEU A 511 -0.14 14.84 32.23
C LEU A 511 0.21 15.12 30.75
N GLY A 512 -0.34 14.38 29.77
CA GLY A 512 0.08 14.50 28.37
C GLY A 512 1.55 14.11 28.11
N ARG A 513 2.09 13.19 28.93
CA ARG A 513 3.51 12.79 28.93
C ARG A 513 3.67 11.35 28.49
N VAL A 514 4.49 11.07 27.48
CA VAL A 514 4.79 9.69 27.07
C VAL A 514 5.35 8.89 28.26
N GLN A 515 4.84 7.66 28.44
CA GLN A 515 5.32 6.77 29.49
C GLN A 515 6.62 6.10 29.04
N VAL A 516 7.68 6.18 29.84
CA VAL A 516 8.97 5.56 29.53
C VAL A 516 9.24 4.45 30.52
N ILE A 517 9.50 3.25 30.02
CA ILE A 517 9.84 2.07 30.81
C ILE A 517 11.30 1.74 30.52
N ILE A 518 12.14 1.69 31.55
CA ILE A 518 13.51 1.22 31.41
C ILE A 518 13.57 -0.26 31.77
N ARG A 519 14.09 -1.05 30.83
CA ARG A 519 14.27 -2.49 30.95
C ARG A 519 15.76 -2.80 30.84
N GLU A 520 16.35 -3.30 31.91
CA GLU A 520 17.71 -3.83 31.87
C GLU A 520 17.65 -5.34 31.63
N ASP A 521 17.99 -5.74 30.42
CA ASP A 521 18.07 -7.14 30.02
C ASP A 521 19.42 -7.73 30.46
N ASP A 522 19.42 -9.06 30.67
CA ASP A 522 20.55 -9.78 31.24
C ASP A 522 21.03 -9.20 32.58
N ALA A 523 20.12 -8.65 33.39
CA ALA A 523 20.47 -8.00 34.64
C ALA A 523 21.18 -9.00 35.59
N ALA A 524 22.35 -8.60 36.10
CA ALA A 524 23.24 -9.44 36.89
C ALA A 524 23.74 -10.72 36.18
N ALA A 525 23.66 -10.79 34.86
CA ALA A 525 24.21 -11.88 34.09
C ALA A 525 25.75 -11.88 34.14
N VAL A 526 26.31 -13.08 34.10
CA VAL A 526 27.76 -13.28 34.05
C VAL A 526 28.13 -13.43 32.58
N TYR A 527 28.48 -12.34 31.89
CA TYR A 527 28.68 -12.29 30.43
C TYR A 527 29.73 -13.31 29.97
N ARG A 528 29.35 -14.32 29.16
CA ARG A 528 30.24 -15.42 28.73
C ARG A 528 30.66 -15.26 27.27
N GLU A 529 31.72 -14.51 27.04
CA GLU A 529 32.24 -14.28 25.67
C GLU A 529 32.83 -15.57 25.03
N ASP A 530 33.23 -16.56 25.85
CA ASP A 530 33.97 -17.75 25.40
C ASP A 530 33.59 -19.06 26.13
N GLY A 531 32.56 -19.05 26.97
CA GLY A 531 32.12 -20.21 27.73
C GLY A 531 33.01 -20.65 28.89
N LYS A 532 34.01 -19.87 29.34
CA LYS A 532 34.83 -20.28 30.51
C LYS A 532 35.10 -19.24 31.59
N ASN A 533 35.02 -17.93 31.35
CA ASN A 533 35.16 -16.95 32.43
C ASN A 533 34.21 -15.79 32.20
N GLY A 534 33.07 -15.78 32.89
CA GLY A 534 32.14 -14.69 32.65
C GLY A 534 32.56 -13.40 33.33
N ILE A 535 32.48 -12.30 32.60
CA ILE A 535 32.84 -10.97 33.10
C ILE A 535 31.58 -10.37 33.69
N TRP A 536 31.52 -10.35 35.02
CA TRP A 536 30.55 -9.53 35.74
C TRP A 536 31.01 -8.08 35.65
N GLU A 537 30.37 -7.29 34.80
CA GLU A 537 30.67 -5.86 34.60
C GLU A 537 30.10 -5.02 35.75
N PHE A 538 30.69 -5.22 36.94
CA PHE A 538 30.19 -4.70 38.22
C PHE A 538 30.01 -3.18 38.18
N ASP A 539 31.01 -2.48 37.67
CA ASP A 539 31.04 -1.01 37.66
C ASP A 539 29.99 -0.44 36.70
N MET A 540 29.73 -1.10 35.58
CA MET A 540 28.69 -0.67 34.63
C MET A 540 27.30 -0.95 35.19
N PHE A 541 27.09 -2.13 35.77
CA PHE A 541 25.82 -2.53 36.39
C PHE A 541 25.45 -1.61 37.57
N THR A 542 26.37 -1.41 38.51
CA THR A 542 26.15 -0.54 39.67
C THR A 542 26.10 0.94 39.27
N GLY A 543 26.98 1.38 38.37
CA GLY A 543 27.05 2.78 37.93
C GLY A 543 25.81 3.26 37.16
N LEU A 544 25.11 2.38 36.45
CA LEU A 544 23.80 2.67 35.85
C LEU A 544 22.70 2.70 36.91
N ASN A 545 22.60 1.66 37.73
CA ASN A 545 21.51 1.50 38.69
C ASN A 545 21.56 2.54 39.83
N ASP A 546 22.74 2.91 40.30
CA ASP A 546 22.92 4.01 41.26
C ASP A 546 22.43 5.34 40.67
N TYR A 547 22.75 5.58 39.39
CA TYR A 547 22.29 6.77 38.70
C TYR A 547 20.76 6.80 38.56
N LEU A 548 20.14 5.71 38.07
CA LEU A 548 18.69 5.60 37.94
C LEU A 548 17.98 5.78 39.29
N ASN A 549 18.49 5.13 40.34
CA ASN A 549 17.96 5.27 41.71
C ASN A 549 18.12 6.70 42.24
N SER A 550 19.25 7.39 41.96
CA SER A 550 19.45 8.80 42.34
C SER A 550 18.44 9.75 41.67
N GLN A 551 18.04 9.43 40.44
CA GLN A 551 17.01 10.16 39.67
C GLN A 551 15.59 9.72 40.02
N LYS A 552 15.42 8.73 40.92
CA LYS A 552 14.13 8.09 41.24
C LYS A 552 13.44 7.49 40.02
N ILE A 553 14.21 7.02 39.04
CA ILE A 553 13.69 6.41 37.81
C ILE A 553 13.51 4.90 38.04
N PRO A 554 12.29 4.36 37.90
CA PRO A 554 12.06 2.93 37.99
C PRO A 554 12.75 2.17 36.85
N VAL A 555 13.32 1.00 37.18
CA VAL A 555 13.94 0.10 36.20
C VAL A 555 13.58 -1.34 36.51
N MET A 556 13.23 -2.09 35.47
CA MET A 556 13.09 -3.54 35.59
C MET A 556 14.42 -4.23 35.36
N TRP A 557 14.81 -5.11 36.27
CA TRP A 557 15.84 -6.11 36.01
C TRP A 557 15.21 -7.36 35.41
N ALA A 558 15.45 -7.63 34.12
CA ALA A 558 15.10 -8.89 33.49
C ALA A 558 16.24 -9.90 33.77
N VAL A 559 16.07 -10.68 34.83
CA VAL A 559 17.14 -11.53 35.37
C VAL A 559 17.08 -12.94 34.80
N ILE A 560 18.24 -13.51 34.43
CA ILE A 560 18.41 -14.92 34.06
C ILE A 560 18.53 -15.77 35.35
N PRO A 561 17.52 -16.56 35.73
CA PRO A 561 17.51 -17.24 37.04
C PRO A 561 18.66 -18.23 37.25
N ASN A 562 19.09 -18.94 36.20
CA ASN A 562 20.15 -19.93 36.30
C ASN A 562 21.54 -19.31 36.54
N ASP A 563 21.73 -18.02 36.22
CA ASP A 563 22.98 -17.31 36.55
C ASP A 563 23.08 -17.04 38.06
N LEU A 564 21.95 -16.78 38.74
CA LEU A 564 21.92 -16.63 40.19
C LEU A 564 22.34 -17.92 40.93
N VAL A 565 21.98 -19.08 40.39
CA VAL A 565 22.36 -20.39 40.93
C VAL A 565 23.87 -20.65 40.78
N GLN A 566 24.46 -20.14 39.71
CA GLN A 566 25.89 -20.30 39.42
C GLN A 566 26.75 -19.24 40.12
N MET A 567 26.13 -18.19 40.67
CA MET A 567 26.81 -17.12 41.37
C MET A 567 27.40 -17.59 42.70
N ASN A 568 28.61 -17.13 43.03
CA ASN A 568 29.17 -17.40 44.35
C ASN A 568 28.39 -16.67 45.46
N GLU A 569 28.50 -17.16 46.70
CA GLU A 569 27.73 -16.64 47.83
C GLU A 569 28.00 -15.16 48.12
N ALA A 570 29.23 -14.67 47.91
CA ALA A 570 29.60 -13.28 48.12
C ALA A 570 28.88 -12.34 47.14
N ASN A 571 28.91 -12.66 45.84
CA ASN A 571 28.25 -11.89 44.80
C ASN A 571 26.72 -11.97 44.93
N LEU A 572 26.17 -13.14 45.26
CA LEU A 572 24.72 -13.29 45.48
C LEU A 572 24.27 -12.50 46.72
N SER A 573 25.06 -12.51 47.79
CA SER A 573 24.79 -11.71 48.99
C SER A 573 24.86 -10.22 48.69
N PHE A 574 25.87 -9.79 47.93
CA PHE A 574 25.97 -8.42 47.45
C PHE A 574 24.72 -8.04 46.65
N LEU A 575 24.36 -8.81 45.62
CA LEU A 575 23.22 -8.51 44.75
C LEU A 575 21.91 -8.40 45.54
N LYS A 576 21.67 -9.30 46.51
CA LYS A 576 20.51 -9.23 47.41
C LYS A 576 20.50 -7.95 48.23
N SER A 577 21.65 -7.58 48.80
CA SER A 577 21.77 -6.35 49.60
C SER A 577 21.61 -5.10 48.74
N TYR A 578 22.15 -5.13 47.52
CA TYR A 578 22.12 -4.03 46.57
C TYR A 578 20.70 -3.81 46.05
N PHE A 579 20.01 -4.87 45.63
CA PHE A 579 18.58 -4.82 45.26
C PHE A 579 17.74 -4.19 46.37
N ARG A 580 17.90 -4.62 47.63
CA ARG A 580 17.17 -4.04 48.78
C ARG A 580 17.51 -2.57 49.06
N SER A 581 18.70 -2.12 48.64
CA SER A 581 19.12 -0.73 48.82
C SER A 581 18.56 0.20 47.73
N LEU A 582 18.14 -0.36 46.59
CA LEU A 582 17.57 0.39 45.48
C LEU A 582 16.05 0.46 45.64
N GLY A 583 15.51 1.67 45.73
CA GLY A 583 14.06 1.89 45.89
C GLY A 583 13.29 1.88 44.57
N THR A 584 13.99 1.81 43.44
CA THR A 584 13.44 1.96 42.10
C THR A 584 13.49 0.69 41.24
N VAL A 585 14.08 -0.39 41.75
CA VAL A 585 14.26 -1.63 40.98
C VAL A 585 13.15 -2.62 41.28
N TYR A 586 12.67 -3.32 40.25
CA TYR A 586 11.77 -4.46 40.36
C TYR A 586 12.18 -5.59 39.40
N ILE A 587 11.72 -6.81 39.66
CA ILE A 587 12.21 -8.00 38.96
C ILE A 587 11.24 -8.50 37.86
N GLY A 588 11.80 -8.75 36.67
CA GLY A 588 11.22 -9.57 35.62
C GLY A 588 12.03 -10.86 35.41
N GLN A 589 11.41 -11.86 34.80
CA GLN A 589 12.10 -13.11 34.46
C GLN A 589 12.57 -13.09 33.00
N HIS A 590 13.87 -13.29 32.78
CA HIS A 590 14.46 -13.41 31.44
C HIS A 590 14.81 -14.87 31.12
N GLY A 591 13.79 -15.65 30.77
CA GLY A 591 13.91 -17.10 30.55
C GLY A 591 14.29 -17.90 31.81
N PHE A 592 15.02 -19.00 31.64
CA PHE A 592 15.63 -19.74 32.76
C PHE A 592 17.15 -19.75 32.66
N ASP A 593 17.72 -20.18 31.54
CA ASP A 593 19.18 -20.25 31.35
C ASP A 593 19.75 -19.51 30.15
N HIS A 594 18.88 -18.85 29.37
CA HIS A 594 19.26 -18.04 28.21
C HIS A 594 20.08 -18.83 27.16
N LYS A 595 19.89 -20.16 27.08
CA LYS A 595 20.53 -20.98 26.05
C LYS A 595 19.67 -21.11 24.81
N ASP A 596 20.31 -20.91 23.66
CA ASP A 596 19.67 -21.16 22.37
C ASP A 596 19.44 -22.67 22.17
N ALA A 597 18.18 -23.07 22.01
CA ALA A 597 17.77 -24.42 21.68
C ALA A 597 17.86 -24.75 20.17
N GLY A 598 18.63 -23.97 19.40
CA GLY A 598 18.90 -24.16 17.97
C GLY A 598 17.97 -23.39 17.04
N LYS A 599 17.24 -22.39 17.55
CA LYS A 599 16.30 -21.55 16.79
C LYS A 599 16.36 -20.07 17.18
N SER A 600 17.45 -19.65 17.82
CA SER A 600 17.56 -18.36 18.50
C SER A 600 16.43 -18.18 19.51
N SER A 601 16.23 -19.19 20.37
CA SER A 601 15.21 -19.15 21.43
C SER A 601 15.49 -20.20 22.49
N GLU A 602 15.20 -19.89 23.75
CA GLU A 602 15.17 -20.88 24.83
C GLU A 602 13.87 -21.74 24.80
N PHE A 603 12.76 -21.21 24.28
CA PHE A 603 11.42 -21.82 24.43
C PHE A 603 10.81 -22.30 23.11
N PHE A 604 11.05 -21.62 21.99
CA PHE A 604 10.36 -21.84 20.72
C PHE A 604 10.50 -23.29 20.21
N GLY A 605 9.38 -23.99 20.10
CA GLY A 605 9.28 -25.35 19.63
C GLY A 605 9.60 -26.42 20.69
N LYS A 606 9.86 -26.04 21.96
CA LYS A 606 9.96 -27.01 23.06
C LYS A 606 8.59 -27.52 23.50
N PRO A 607 8.48 -28.77 23.98
CA PRO A 607 7.25 -29.29 24.55
C PRO A 607 6.74 -28.43 25.72
N TYR A 608 5.41 -28.34 25.84
CA TYR A 608 4.72 -27.59 26.91
C TYR A 608 5.32 -27.80 28.30
N LYS A 609 5.53 -29.07 28.69
CA LYS A 609 6.04 -29.43 30.01
C LYS A 609 7.44 -28.86 30.27
N GLU A 610 8.33 -28.88 29.27
CA GLU A 610 9.69 -28.35 29.42
C GLU A 610 9.68 -26.84 29.61
N GLN A 611 8.86 -26.13 28.82
CA GLN A 611 8.68 -24.69 28.97
C GLN A 611 8.09 -24.35 30.36
N TYR A 612 7.07 -25.10 30.79
CA TYR A 612 6.43 -24.95 32.10
C TYR A 612 7.42 -25.13 33.25
N ASP A 613 8.17 -26.23 33.25
CA ASP A 613 9.11 -26.55 34.30
C ASP A 613 10.25 -25.51 34.36
N ALA A 614 10.74 -25.04 33.21
CA ALA A 614 11.76 -23.99 33.14
C ALA A 614 11.26 -22.64 33.67
N VAL A 615 10.07 -22.19 33.23
CA VAL A 615 9.46 -20.94 33.69
C VAL A 615 9.19 -20.99 35.20
N LEU A 616 8.55 -22.05 35.69
CA LEU A 616 8.23 -22.23 37.11
C LEU A 616 9.51 -22.27 37.96
N LYS A 617 10.53 -23.04 37.54
CA LYS A 617 11.80 -23.12 38.26
C LYS A 617 12.49 -21.76 38.33
N GLY A 618 12.53 -21.03 37.22
CA GLY A 618 13.08 -19.68 37.17
C GLY A 618 12.38 -18.73 38.14
N ARG A 619 11.04 -18.74 38.12
CA ARG A 619 10.20 -17.92 39.01
C ARG A 619 10.49 -18.21 40.48
N LEU A 620 10.55 -19.49 40.88
CA LEU A 620 10.81 -19.88 42.27
C LEU A 620 12.20 -19.42 42.75
N ILE A 621 13.22 -19.45 41.88
CA ILE A 621 14.55 -18.93 42.19
C ILE A 621 14.49 -17.42 42.44
N LEU A 622 13.85 -16.66 41.55
CA LEU A 622 13.72 -15.21 41.69
C LEU A 622 12.95 -14.83 42.96
N GLU A 623 11.83 -15.51 43.25
CA GLU A 623 11.06 -15.35 44.49
C GLU A 623 11.92 -15.61 45.72
N SER A 624 12.75 -16.66 45.70
CA SER A 624 13.63 -16.97 46.83
C SER A 624 14.75 -15.95 47.04
N VAL A 625 15.32 -15.41 45.95
CA VAL A 625 16.48 -14.50 46.01
C VAL A 625 16.05 -13.10 46.38
N PHE A 626 15.03 -12.56 45.69
CA PHE A 626 14.62 -11.16 45.81
C PHE A 626 13.42 -10.96 46.73
N GLN A 627 12.75 -12.04 47.17
CA GLN A 627 11.50 -11.97 47.94
C GLN A 627 10.36 -11.26 47.19
N GLU A 628 10.44 -11.26 45.86
CA GLU A 628 9.44 -10.69 44.96
C GLU A 628 9.03 -11.72 43.90
N ARG A 629 7.74 -11.73 43.57
CA ARG A 629 7.21 -12.57 42.49
C ARG A 629 7.27 -11.81 41.16
N PRO A 630 8.05 -12.27 40.17
CA PRO A 630 8.09 -11.62 38.86
C PRO A 630 6.72 -11.71 38.19
N ARG A 631 6.27 -10.59 37.63
CA ARG A 631 5.01 -10.47 36.87
C ARG A 631 5.21 -10.21 35.38
N VAL A 632 6.44 -9.86 35.01
CA VAL A 632 6.87 -9.58 33.64
C VAL A 632 7.79 -10.69 33.18
N PHE A 633 7.56 -11.18 31.97
CA PHE A 633 8.44 -12.15 31.31
C PHE A 633 9.06 -11.52 30.06
N VAL A 634 10.36 -11.69 29.90
CA VAL A 634 11.13 -11.30 28.72
C VAL A 634 11.72 -12.57 28.12
N PRO A 635 11.36 -12.97 26.89
CA PRO A 635 11.94 -14.16 26.28
C PRO A 635 13.40 -13.90 25.88
N PRO A 636 14.34 -14.82 26.19
CA PRO A 636 15.67 -14.79 25.60
C PRO A 636 15.61 -14.76 24.08
N PHE A 637 16.49 -13.96 23.47
CA PHE A 637 16.56 -13.77 22.01
C PHE A 637 15.27 -13.23 21.38
N ASP A 638 14.41 -12.58 22.18
CA ASP A 638 13.12 -12.02 21.77
C ASP A 638 12.22 -13.02 21.02
N LYS A 639 12.22 -14.28 21.47
CA LYS A 639 11.52 -15.36 20.77
C LYS A 639 10.91 -16.42 21.68
N ALA A 640 9.63 -16.67 21.47
CA ALA A 640 8.76 -17.63 22.13
C ALA A 640 7.62 -18.07 21.19
N ASP A 641 6.78 -18.99 21.63
CA ASP A 641 5.60 -19.44 20.88
C ASP A 641 4.33 -19.44 21.74
N SER A 642 3.17 -19.74 21.15
CA SER A 642 1.88 -19.77 21.86
C SER A 642 1.87 -20.72 23.06
N THR A 643 2.73 -21.74 23.07
CA THR A 643 2.91 -22.64 24.21
C THR A 643 3.50 -21.87 25.40
N THR A 644 4.47 -20.99 25.13
CA THR A 644 5.07 -20.11 26.13
C THR A 644 4.02 -19.18 26.72
N SER A 645 3.21 -18.49 25.91
CA SER A 645 2.14 -17.62 26.40
C SER A 645 1.18 -18.33 27.36
N ARG A 646 0.79 -19.57 27.01
CA ARG A 646 -0.08 -20.38 27.86
C ARG A 646 0.59 -20.71 29.20
N VAL A 647 1.85 -21.14 29.17
CA VAL A 647 2.64 -21.39 30.39
C VAL A 647 2.71 -20.14 31.27
N LEU A 648 3.00 -18.98 30.68
CA LEU A 648 3.13 -17.71 31.39
C LEU A 648 1.82 -17.33 32.09
N GLN A 649 0.69 -17.45 31.40
CA GLN A 649 -0.63 -17.23 31.98
C GLN A 649 -0.91 -18.19 33.15
N GLU A 650 -0.67 -19.49 32.97
CA GLU A 650 -0.87 -20.49 34.04
C GLU A 650 0.06 -20.22 35.25
N GLN A 651 1.23 -19.64 35.03
CA GLN A 651 2.17 -19.24 36.08
C GLN A 651 1.86 -17.88 36.72
N GLY A 652 0.83 -17.18 36.25
CA GLY A 652 0.38 -15.90 36.79
C GLY A 652 1.29 -14.71 36.43
N PHE A 653 1.99 -14.80 35.30
CA PHE A 653 2.55 -13.61 34.64
C PHE A 653 1.40 -12.78 34.08
N MET A 654 1.62 -11.46 34.00
CA MET A 654 0.64 -10.50 33.47
C MET A 654 1.14 -9.88 32.18
N ILE A 655 2.46 -9.69 32.07
CA ILE A 655 3.07 -8.91 31.02
C ILE A 655 4.11 -9.74 30.29
N TYR A 656 4.08 -9.65 28.97
CA TYR A 656 5.06 -10.19 28.05
C TYR A 656 5.76 -9.04 27.32
N SER A 657 7.08 -8.93 27.43
CA SER A 657 7.86 -7.86 26.81
C SER A 657 8.97 -8.44 25.94
N SER A 658 8.95 -8.13 24.65
CA SER A 658 9.85 -8.70 23.64
C SER A 658 10.14 -7.67 22.53
N ASN A 659 10.59 -8.09 21.34
CA ASN A 659 10.74 -7.23 20.18
C ASN A 659 9.48 -7.15 19.30
N PRO A 660 9.30 -6.04 18.55
CA PRO A 660 8.08 -5.80 17.76
C PRO A 660 7.92 -6.72 16.54
N TRP A 661 8.99 -7.39 16.10
CA TRP A 661 8.95 -8.34 14.96
C TRP A 661 8.45 -9.74 15.36
N GLU A 662 8.31 -10.02 16.66
CA GLU A 662 7.84 -11.32 17.11
C GLU A 662 6.32 -11.45 16.96
N THR A 663 5.87 -12.48 16.25
CA THR A 663 4.44 -12.75 16.03
C THR A 663 3.95 -13.86 16.95
N ILE A 664 3.68 -13.53 18.21
CA ILE A 664 3.15 -14.46 19.22
C ILE A 664 1.75 -14.00 19.66
N ASP A 665 0.83 -14.97 19.76
CA ASP A 665 -0.45 -14.79 20.45
C ASP A 665 -0.20 -14.83 21.96
N THR A 666 -0.43 -13.71 22.64
CA THR A 666 -0.14 -13.56 24.07
C THR A 666 -1.21 -14.16 24.98
N LEU A 667 -2.30 -14.71 24.42
CA LEU A 667 -3.36 -15.43 25.15
C LEU A 667 -3.89 -14.67 26.39
N GLY A 668 -4.00 -13.34 26.30
CA GLY A 668 -4.50 -12.49 27.37
C GLY A 668 -3.41 -11.89 28.29
N LEU A 669 -2.13 -12.13 28.02
CA LEU A 669 -1.05 -11.32 28.60
C LEU A 669 -0.97 -9.98 27.87
N SER A 670 -0.71 -8.91 28.61
CA SER A 670 -0.43 -7.60 28.03
C SER A 670 0.95 -7.58 27.38
N ARG A 671 1.05 -6.96 26.21
CA ARG A 671 2.27 -6.96 25.42
C ARG A 671 2.92 -5.58 25.37
N TYR A 672 4.20 -5.53 25.72
CA TYR A 672 5.02 -4.32 25.68
C TYR A 672 6.32 -4.56 24.94
N ASP A 673 6.39 -4.15 23.68
CA ASP A 673 7.58 -4.37 22.87
C ASP A 673 8.66 -3.31 23.13
N THR A 674 9.92 -3.73 23.01
CA THR A 674 11.08 -2.85 22.93
C THR A 674 10.88 -1.86 21.78
N THR A 675 10.98 -0.58 22.10
CA THR A 675 10.89 0.50 21.10
C THR A 675 12.24 1.12 20.80
N ILE A 676 13.12 1.19 21.80
CA ILE A 676 14.51 1.66 21.65
C ILE A 676 15.41 0.61 22.29
N ASP A 677 16.18 -0.09 21.48
CA ASP A 677 17.37 -0.80 21.94
C ASP A 677 18.55 0.18 21.89
N ILE A 678 19.23 0.38 23.02
CA ILE A 678 20.38 1.29 23.05
C ILE A 678 21.60 0.70 22.31
N VAL A 679 21.61 -0.59 22.04
CA VAL A 679 22.72 -1.28 21.38
C VAL A 679 22.70 -0.97 19.88
N ASP A 680 23.83 -0.51 19.35
CA ASP A 680 24.02 -0.24 17.92
C ASP A 680 24.40 -1.50 17.14
N SER A 681 25.23 -2.34 17.74
CA SER A 681 25.70 -3.59 17.13
C SER A 681 25.92 -4.66 18.18
N TRP A 682 25.28 -5.81 18.00
CA TRP A 682 25.51 -7.01 18.80
C TRP A 682 26.82 -7.72 18.45
N THR A 683 27.40 -7.46 17.26
CA THR A 683 28.70 -8.00 16.85
C THR A 683 29.86 -7.27 17.52
N HIS A 684 29.70 -5.97 17.79
CA HIS A 684 30.64 -5.15 18.53
C HIS A 684 29.85 -4.38 19.58
N PRO A 685 29.56 -5.00 20.74
CA PRO A 685 28.62 -4.49 21.73
C PRO A 685 28.97 -3.04 22.11
N ARG A 686 28.20 -2.09 21.58
CA ARG A 686 28.39 -0.65 21.78
C ARG A 686 27.05 0.06 21.77
N VAL A 687 26.96 1.13 22.54
CA VAL A 687 25.78 2.01 22.59
C VAL A 687 25.69 2.86 21.33
N LYS A 688 24.47 3.11 20.84
CA LYS A 688 24.17 4.10 19.79
C LYS A 688 24.67 5.48 20.20
N SER A 689 24.96 6.33 19.22
CA SER A 689 25.29 7.72 19.51
C SER A 689 24.13 8.45 20.18
N LEU A 690 24.43 9.43 21.03
CA LEU A 690 23.42 10.26 21.70
C LEU A 690 22.44 10.89 20.70
N GLU A 691 22.93 11.42 19.58
CA GLU A 691 22.11 12.02 18.53
C GLU A 691 21.15 11.01 17.88
N GLN A 692 21.60 9.78 17.66
CA GLN A 692 20.73 8.72 17.14
C GLN A 692 19.62 8.37 18.12
N LEU A 693 19.94 8.21 19.42
CA LEU A 693 18.96 7.94 20.46
C LEU A 693 17.94 9.07 20.60
N LYS A 694 18.39 10.34 20.59
CA LYS A 694 17.51 11.52 20.62
C LYS A 694 16.57 11.57 19.42
N LYS A 695 17.07 11.23 18.23
CA LYS A 695 16.26 11.18 16.99
C LYS A 695 15.22 10.07 17.04
N GLU A 696 15.62 8.86 17.42
CA GLU A 696 14.70 7.72 17.58
C GLU A 696 13.62 8.03 18.62
N PHE A 697 14.01 8.60 19.77
CA PHE A 697 13.08 8.99 20.83
C PHE A 697 12.12 10.09 20.39
N GLY A 698 12.61 11.18 19.78
CA GLY A 698 11.75 12.27 19.32
C GLY A 698 10.71 11.81 18.29
N TYR A 699 11.11 10.86 17.43
CA TYR A 699 10.16 10.20 16.53
C TYR A 699 9.13 9.39 17.33
N LEU A 700 9.56 8.48 18.21
CA LEU A 700 8.65 7.59 18.94
C LEU A 700 7.72 8.33 19.93
N GLN A 701 8.21 9.38 20.58
CA GLN A 701 7.45 10.21 21.53
C GLN A 701 6.20 10.82 20.87
N THR A 702 6.24 11.02 19.56
CA THR A 702 5.15 11.59 18.78
C THR A 702 4.02 10.58 18.53
N TYR A 703 4.33 9.28 18.50
CA TYR A 703 3.40 8.24 18.00
C TYR A 703 3.08 7.12 18.99
N ARG A 704 3.70 7.12 20.18
CA ARG A 704 3.55 6.02 21.15
C ARG A 704 3.09 6.52 22.51
N ASP A 705 2.12 5.80 23.07
CA ASP A 705 1.67 6.00 24.45
C ASP A 705 2.75 5.62 25.47
N PHE A 706 3.58 4.62 25.11
CA PHE A 706 4.70 4.15 25.90
C PHE A 706 5.94 3.85 25.04
N ILE A 707 7.12 4.06 25.63
CA ILE A 707 8.42 3.72 25.05
C ILE A 707 9.15 2.81 26.03
N VAL A 708 9.42 1.58 25.60
CA VAL A 708 10.31 0.64 26.30
C VAL A 708 11.73 0.85 25.79
N ILE A 709 12.64 1.22 26.68
CA ILE A 709 14.07 1.38 26.42
C ILE A 709 14.78 0.17 27.02
N THR A 710 15.40 -0.63 26.16
CA THR A 710 16.18 -1.81 26.57
C THR A 710 17.65 -1.46 26.70
N ILE A 711 18.25 -1.86 27.81
CA ILE A 711 19.64 -1.60 28.19
C ILE A 711 20.31 -2.92 28.56
N HIS A 712 21.60 -3.06 28.21
CA HIS A 712 22.44 -4.18 28.60
C HIS A 712 23.73 -3.62 29.19
N HIS A 713 23.96 -3.77 30.49
CA HIS A 713 25.06 -3.09 31.19
C HIS A 713 26.45 -3.44 30.63
N TYR A 714 26.66 -4.66 30.12
CA TYR A 714 27.94 -5.06 29.51
C TYR A 714 28.26 -4.34 28.20
N THR A 715 27.29 -3.64 27.59
CA THR A 715 27.48 -2.81 26.39
C THR A 715 27.88 -1.37 26.72
N LEU A 716 27.88 -0.99 28.00
CA LEU A 716 28.10 0.39 28.47
C LEU A 716 29.58 0.78 28.62
N ARG A 717 30.50 -0.10 28.19
CA ARG A 717 31.94 0.18 28.15
C ARG A 717 32.25 1.35 27.20
N ASP A 718 33.49 1.83 27.23
CA ASP A 718 34.01 2.84 26.29
C ASP A 718 33.18 4.13 26.21
N GLY A 719 32.63 4.58 27.35
CA GLY A 719 31.80 5.79 27.46
C GLY A 719 30.31 5.57 27.21
N GLY A 720 29.87 4.32 26.96
CA GLY A 720 28.46 3.98 26.78
C GLY A 720 27.58 4.34 27.99
N LEU A 721 28.10 4.19 29.21
CA LEU A 721 27.42 4.60 30.44
C LEU A 721 27.11 6.10 30.45
N ASP A 722 28.08 6.95 30.08
CA ASP A 722 27.90 8.40 30.06
C ASP A 722 26.92 8.83 28.96
N ILE A 723 26.97 8.18 27.78
CA ILE A 723 25.99 8.41 26.70
C ILE A 723 24.58 8.06 27.18
N THR A 724 24.44 6.94 27.89
CA THR A 724 23.14 6.46 28.40
C THR A 724 22.58 7.40 29.45
N LYS A 725 23.42 7.89 30.38
CA LYS A 725 23.04 8.91 31.36
C LYS A 725 22.58 10.20 30.68
N GLN A 726 23.37 10.72 29.74
CA GLN A 726 23.02 11.93 28.97
C GLN A 726 21.72 11.76 28.18
N PHE A 727 21.45 10.58 27.64
CA PHE A 727 20.21 10.29 26.95
C PHE A 727 19.02 10.29 27.92
N ILE A 728 19.15 9.66 29.09
CA ILE A 728 18.12 9.64 30.14
C ILE A 728 17.84 11.06 30.67
N ASP A 729 18.88 11.87 30.86
CA ASP A 729 18.74 13.29 31.23
C ASP A 729 17.97 14.08 30.17
N ASP A 730 18.31 13.88 28.89
CA ASP A 730 17.65 14.56 27.77
C ASP A 730 16.15 14.23 27.72
N ILE A 731 15.78 12.95 27.80
CA ILE A 731 14.37 12.55 27.75
C ILE A 731 13.60 12.98 29.01
N SER A 732 14.25 13.00 30.18
CA SER A 732 13.66 13.55 31.42
C SER A 732 13.24 15.01 31.24
N GLY A 733 14.05 15.80 30.51
CA GLY A 733 13.75 17.18 30.17
C GLY A 733 12.61 17.37 29.17
N ARG A 734 12.16 16.32 28.46
CA ARG A 734 11.10 16.37 27.43
C ARG A 734 9.69 16.12 27.97
N GLY A 735 9.51 16.22 29.28
CA GLY A 735 8.20 16.02 29.91
C GLY A 735 7.68 14.60 29.73
N VAL A 736 8.51 13.59 29.97
CA VAL A 736 8.05 12.19 30.01
C VAL A 736 7.72 11.76 31.44
N SER A 737 7.09 10.61 31.59
CA SER A 737 6.84 9.98 32.88
C SER A 737 7.52 8.62 32.89
N PHE A 738 8.53 8.44 33.73
CA PHE A 738 9.12 7.11 33.92
C PHE A 738 8.19 6.26 34.78
N THR A 739 7.92 5.04 34.35
CA THR A 739 6.92 4.16 34.96
C THR A 739 7.41 2.71 34.97
N THR A 740 6.85 1.90 35.87
CA THR A 740 7.00 0.45 35.81
C THR A 740 6.08 -0.15 34.74
N PHE A 741 6.38 -1.38 34.29
CA PHE A 741 5.51 -2.17 33.44
C PHE A 741 4.12 -2.37 34.06
N LEU A 742 4.04 -2.65 35.37
CA LEU A 742 2.76 -2.89 36.05
C LEU A 742 1.91 -1.64 36.18
N GLU A 743 2.54 -0.48 36.34
CA GLU A 743 1.81 0.80 36.28
C GLU A 743 1.31 1.02 34.85
N ALA A 744 2.18 0.92 33.84
CA ALA A 744 1.82 1.05 32.42
C ALA A 744 0.68 0.10 32.00
N ASP A 745 0.70 -1.12 32.51
CA ASP A 745 -0.31 -2.16 32.25
C ASP A 745 -1.65 -1.86 32.89
N ARG A 746 -1.65 -1.44 34.16
CA ARG A 746 -2.86 -0.93 34.79
C ARG A 746 -3.45 0.20 33.95
N TRP A 747 -2.64 1.14 33.49
CA TRP A 747 -3.10 2.24 32.62
C TRP A 747 -3.75 1.72 31.32
N TYR A 748 -3.16 0.72 30.67
CA TYR A 748 -3.68 0.17 29.40
C TYR A 748 -4.96 -0.65 29.59
N ASP A 749 -5.01 -1.51 30.63
CA ASP A 749 -6.18 -2.31 31.00
C ASP A 749 -7.41 -1.44 31.35
N TYR A 750 -7.20 -0.24 31.88
CA TYR A 750 -8.29 0.70 32.10
C TYR A 750 -8.91 1.25 30.80
N ARG A 751 -8.11 1.48 29.75
CA ARG A 751 -8.60 1.95 28.43
C ARG A 751 -9.50 0.91 27.76
N SER A 752 -9.16 -0.38 27.86
CA SER A 752 -9.91 -1.46 27.23
C SER A 752 -11.24 -1.78 27.92
N LYS A 753 -11.42 -1.34 29.17
CA LYS A 753 -12.62 -1.58 29.99
C LYS A 753 -13.65 -0.45 29.97
N ALA A 754 -13.33 0.70 29.40
CA ALA A 754 -14.29 1.78 29.24
C ALA A 754 -15.18 1.51 28.00
N ASP A 755 -16.50 1.41 28.18
CA ASP A 755 -17.44 1.30 27.07
C ASP A 755 -17.75 2.70 26.52
N PHE A 756 -17.52 2.89 25.23
CA PHE A 756 -17.67 4.17 24.54
C PHE A 756 -18.64 4.04 23.38
N ARG A 757 -19.68 4.87 23.35
CA ARG A 757 -20.60 4.96 22.22
C ARG A 757 -21.08 6.39 21.98
N ILE A 758 -21.32 6.74 20.72
CA ILE A 758 -21.94 8.01 20.34
C ILE A 758 -23.32 7.72 19.76
N GLU A 759 -24.36 8.37 20.29
CA GLU A 759 -25.72 8.32 19.74
C GLU A 759 -26.30 9.74 19.68
N ASN A 760 -26.75 10.19 18.51
CA ASN A 760 -27.39 11.51 18.33
C ASN A 760 -26.55 12.67 18.90
N LYS A 761 -25.25 12.72 18.57
CA LYS A 761 -24.27 13.69 19.12
C LYS A 761 -24.14 13.66 20.66
N THR A 762 -24.58 12.58 21.31
CA THR A 762 -24.36 12.32 22.74
C THR A 762 -23.30 11.25 22.89
N ILE A 763 -22.23 11.55 23.62
CA ILE A 763 -21.17 10.62 23.97
C ILE A 763 -21.53 9.94 25.27
N PHE A 764 -21.71 8.63 25.21
CA PHE A 764 -21.87 7.78 26.36
C PHE A 764 -20.53 7.15 26.71
N LEU A 765 -20.15 7.26 27.97
CA LEU A 765 -18.97 6.62 28.52
C LEU A 765 -19.33 5.91 29.81
N ASP A 766 -19.19 4.58 29.81
CA ASP A 766 -19.32 3.77 31.01
C ASP A 766 -17.93 3.29 31.42
N ALA A 767 -17.36 3.91 32.46
CA ALA A 767 -16.06 3.57 33.01
C ALA A 767 -16.27 2.82 34.34
N PRO A 768 -15.58 1.71 34.65
CA PRO A 768 -15.79 1.02 35.92
C PRO A 768 -15.51 1.92 37.14
N MET A 769 -16.31 1.80 38.21
CA MET A 769 -16.32 2.73 39.37
C MET A 769 -15.00 2.82 40.16
N ASP A 770 -14.08 1.87 39.97
CA ASP A 770 -12.73 1.90 40.56
C ASP A 770 -11.80 2.92 39.88
N LEU A 771 -12.20 3.47 38.72
CA LEU A 771 -11.61 4.66 38.11
C LEU A 771 -11.99 5.91 38.92
N ARG A 772 -11.28 6.16 40.02
CA ARG A 772 -11.35 7.46 40.69
C ARG A 772 -10.96 8.55 39.69
N SER A 773 -11.87 9.50 39.55
CA SER A 773 -12.03 10.52 38.51
C SER A 773 -10.85 11.42 38.15
N ASP A 774 -9.78 11.43 38.93
CA ASP A 774 -8.90 12.59 38.97
C ASP A 774 -7.91 12.66 37.79
N ASN A 775 -7.85 11.60 36.97
CA ASN A 775 -6.81 11.37 35.95
C ASN A 775 -7.33 11.17 34.52
N LEU A 776 -8.64 11.33 34.28
CA LEU A 776 -9.26 11.06 32.98
C LEU A 776 -9.41 12.34 32.15
N THR A 777 -8.85 12.37 30.94
CA THR A 777 -9.01 13.49 29.99
C THR A 777 -9.77 12.99 28.75
N LEU A 778 -10.74 13.77 28.28
CA LEU A 778 -11.57 13.44 27.13
C LEU A 778 -11.33 14.50 26.06
N SER A 779 -10.51 14.18 25.06
CA SER A 779 -10.10 15.13 24.03
C SER A 779 -11.03 15.05 22.83
N PHE A 780 -11.36 16.21 22.25
CA PHE A 780 -12.28 16.35 21.12
C PHE A 780 -11.57 17.06 19.97
N SER A 781 -11.24 16.37 18.89
CA SER A 781 -10.60 17.02 17.74
C SER A 781 -11.57 17.47 16.64
N VAL A 782 -12.84 17.65 16.99
CA VAL A 782 -13.93 17.89 16.03
C VAL A 782 -14.86 18.98 16.55
N GLY A 783 -15.19 19.93 15.68
CA GLY A 783 -16.16 20.98 15.98
C GLY A 783 -17.59 20.41 16.06
N GLY A 784 -18.36 20.82 17.08
CA GLY A 784 -19.78 20.48 17.21
C GLY A 784 -20.33 20.63 18.64
N ASN A 785 -21.65 20.71 18.75
CA ASN A 785 -22.33 20.67 20.05
C ASN A 785 -22.51 19.19 20.45
N PHE A 786 -21.83 18.77 21.51
CA PHE A 786 -21.91 17.40 22.03
C PHE A 786 -22.55 17.39 23.40
N ASN A 787 -23.41 16.41 23.67
CA ASN A 787 -23.80 16.07 25.03
C ASN A 787 -22.89 14.94 25.53
N TYR A 788 -22.55 14.92 26.81
CA TYR A 788 -21.87 13.79 27.45
C TYR A 788 -22.85 13.10 28.41
N ARG A 789 -22.70 11.79 28.59
CA ARG A 789 -23.40 11.02 29.61
C ARG A 789 -22.50 9.89 30.08
N GLY A 790 -22.01 10.01 31.31
CA GLY A 790 -21.16 9.01 31.92
C GLY A 790 -20.94 9.27 33.40
N ASN A 791 -20.14 8.43 34.03
CA ASN A 791 -19.89 8.45 35.46
C ASN A 791 -18.57 9.11 35.87
N LEU A 792 -17.92 9.84 34.95
CA LEU A 792 -16.74 10.64 35.26
C LEU A 792 -17.11 11.99 35.89
N THR A 793 -16.30 12.48 36.82
CA THR A 793 -16.53 13.79 37.48
C THR A 793 -15.56 14.89 37.03
N ARG A 794 -14.48 14.53 36.32
CA ARG A 794 -13.49 15.46 35.74
C ARG A 794 -13.15 15.05 34.31
N PHE A 795 -13.06 16.03 33.42
CA PHE A 795 -12.49 15.85 32.08
C PHE A 795 -11.87 17.16 31.58
N THR A 796 -10.88 17.03 30.71
CA THR A 796 -10.23 18.17 30.02
C THR A 796 -10.64 18.16 28.57
N ILE A 797 -11.22 19.25 28.06
CA ILE A 797 -11.51 19.38 26.63
C ILE A 797 -10.36 20.08 25.95
N ARG A 798 -9.82 19.45 24.91
CA ARG A 798 -8.79 20.00 24.02
C ARG A 798 -9.38 20.16 22.62
N ASN A 799 -8.98 21.20 21.90
CA ASN A 799 -9.28 21.44 20.48
C ASN A 799 -10.76 21.67 20.10
N ALA A 800 -11.57 22.18 21.03
CA ALA A 800 -12.94 22.61 20.76
C ALA A 800 -12.97 23.99 20.07
N TYR A 801 -12.91 24.03 18.73
CA TYR A 801 -12.94 25.28 17.98
C TYR A 801 -14.34 25.58 17.40
N HIS A 802 -14.78 26.83 17.59
CA HIS A 802 -15.91 27.52 16.93
C HIS A 802 -17.36 27.10 17.25
N HIS A 803 -17.61 26.20 18.21
CA HIS A 803 -18.96 25.85 18.64
C HIS A 803 -19.09 25.77 20.17
N ASP A 804 -20.26 26.16 20.70
CA ASP A 804 -20.58 26.06 22.12
C ASP A 804 -20.72 24.58 22.51
N ILE A 805 -19.79 24.06 23.31
CA ILE A 805 -19.93 22.69 23.82
C ILE A 805 -20.75 22.73 25.11
N GLN A 806 -21.94 22.12 25.08
CA GLN A 806 -22.75 21.92 26.28
C GLN A 806 -22.44 20.57 26.90
N VAL A 807 -21.59 20.54 27.92
CA VAL A 807 -21.33 19.30 28.65
C VAL A 807 -22.37 19.12 29.75
N CYS A 808 -23.15 18.05 29.66
CA CYS A 808 -24.02 17.59 30.73
C CYS A 808 -23.41 16.38 31.44
N ILE A 809 -23.54 16.31 32.76
CA ILE A 809 -23.34 15.09 33.54
C ILE A 809 -24.69 14.69 34.12
N GLU A 810 -25.09 13.45 33.88
CA GLU A 810 -26.37 12.90 34.34
C GLU A 810 -26.13 11.66 35.18
N ASN A 811 -26.29 11.79 36.50
CA ASN A 811 -26.36 10.71 37.48
C ASN A 811 -27.84 10.32 37.68
N GLU A 812 -28.12 9.11 38.20
CA GLU A 812 -29.45 8.66 38.66
C GLU A 812 -30.30 9.72 39.40
N LYS A 813 -29.69 10.71 40.06
CA LYS A 813 -30.38 11.73 40.86
C LYS A 813 -30.25 13.17 40.38
N ARG A 814 -29.35 13.51 39.43
CA ARG A 814 -29.08 14.92 39.06
C ARG A 814 -28.46 15.06 37.67
N ARG A 815 -28.92 16.07 36.93
CA ARG A 815 -28.30 16.53 35.67
C ARG A 815 -27.68 17.92 35.89
N GLU A 816 -26.37 18.06 35.73
CA GLU A 816 -25.66 19.34 35.73
C GLU A 816 -25.11 19.59 34.33
N CYS A 817 -25.39 20.75 33.73
CA CYS A 817 -24.87 21.10 32.40
C CYS A 817 -24.06 22.40 32.46
N ARG A 818 -22.94 22.46 31.75
CA ARG A 818 -22.14 23.68 31.54
C ARG A 818 -21.91 23.91 30.06
N ASN A 819 -22.11 25.14 29.62
CA ASN A 819 -21.69 25.58 28.30
C ASN A 819 -20.22 26.03 28.41
N LEU A 820 -19.37 25.49 27.54
CA LEU A 820 -17.96 25.80 27.50
C LEU A 820 -17.70 26.69 26.29
N MET A 821 -16.99 27.78 26.53
CA MET A 821 -16.59 28.68 25.46
C MET A 821 -15.32 28.14 24.78
N PRO A 822 -15.16 28.31 23.47
CA PRO A 822 -13.96 27.86 22.76
C PRO A 822 -12.71 28.53 23.33
N LYS A 823 -11.88 27.78 24.05
CA LYS A 823 -10.50 28.14 24.43
C LYS A 823 -9.61 26.90 24.34
N GLU A 824 -8.32 27.12 24.06
CA GLU A 824 -7.34 26.11 23.66
C GLU A 824 -7.28 24.86 24.55
N THR A 825 -7.65 24.96 25.84
CA THR A 825 -7.91 23.82 26.73
C THR A 825 -8.70 24.31 27.95
N GLU A 826 -9.84 23.71 28.28
CA GLU A 826 -10.57 24.02 29.52
C GLU A 826 -10.75 22.74 30.37
N LEU A 827 -10.29 22.79 31.62
CA LEU A 827 -10.56 21.75 32.61
C LEU A 827 -11.95 22.01 33.20
N VAL A 828 -12.83 21.01 33.16
CA VAL A 828 -14.19 21.14 33.67
C VAL A 828 -14.42 20.14 34.79
N GLU A 829 -14.73 20.65 35.97
CA GLU A 829 -15.05 19.87 37.16
C GLU A 829 -16.53 20.03 37.51
N PHE A 830 -17.20 18.89 37.69
CA PHE A 830 -18.59 18.81 38.14
C PHE A 830 -18.63 18.31 39.59
N SER A 831 -19.56 18.84 40.37
CA SER A 831 -19.64 18.61 41.82
C SER A 831 -20.33 17.32 42.21
#